data_AF-A0AAW0CHD8-F1
#
_entry.id   AF-A0AAW0CHD8-F1
#
_cell.length_a   1.000
_cell.length_b   1.000
_cell.length_c   1.000
_cell.angle_alpha   90.00
_cell.angle_beta   90.00
_cell.angle_gamma   90.00
#
_symmetry.space_group_name_H-M   'P 1'
#
loop_
_entity.id
_entity.type
_entity.pdbx_description
1 polymer ?
#
loop_
_entity_poly.entity_id
_entity_poly.type
_entity_poly.pdbx_seq_one_letter_code
_entity_poly.pdbx_strand_id
1 'polypeptide(L)'
;MSRPSRDALHEVLPSEGSRSSLGDDSGTYYSHSDAPHTPVLDDSYNVPLLSNRSRQDRYTYEASPSGSFRKGKRPPSISTLHNRARSDSESDLFSSYPPSVATDDTFVQTPPASSLHKNYPSPERDRRSWLSSGIPGFEAPEWKKILFHCFLCAISLPFLVIVRRFAQDKTLFWSRAIVGSGCGFLGFWLGFSLVELGKSFLEAATWATLIHQSNVPISAPGIRLKDLASTAEDPTSMWAGCRLMWARYMFAGTARSSRREYDKRPWTIFILLFLLASTLAGLLPFLLGRILDIKTVIKHDPDKYEEVAIYADLSPSDIDKAAQLNKAFKSFQLTWTISPFAALAELPPYVVLKDGRGEDVYFAEVTRSQLLPDGSGFGTFAPNVTRGTRPDEFKSNDLKSAQALPGNILRFPRWGIRIHCQRLSNGNVNIIPQSGRNFTYVFTPRDDLRSLFASFNRSLPAIFEASFNESSVFKPNDTIPLDRVNINSMTHFSSSAFEPNGLGHSFKSFPVDQGNDGFGWTQVEVLLVRLNTTFTPNGDFQVYDPPKSSNATSIGYDATVCVELFEPYVVGVYNNSNGIPQSLMIVDKAKEILPDPTAIKKGGKSASQVKGVKTALNSTGLFVAYEVLHDNSNNQIIKDNGRDGRYVPSPTLISYTGGSGPLGYTQLSPKLFAEAKAKADCSNLLPYLAGSGKSLAWSFQDRVLTTVYLDWILAIPLVLFILVMGVVAGLFVPKLPLDVPRRGFTLYSWWAAFQGNELLADRTTIVDKQMNLKEIEEEIGDLKFRYSR
;
A
#
# COMPACT_ATOMS: atom_id res chain seq x y z
N MET A 1 -13.73 -32.50 65.83
CA MET A 1 -13.81 -31.12 66.36
C MET A 1 -15.18 -30.56 66.01
N SER A 2 -15.94 -30.29 67.07
CA SER A 2 -17.03 -29.32 67.24
C SER A 2 -18.18 -29.23 66.23
N ARG A 3 -19.36 -29.54 66.78
CA ARG A 3 -20.71 -29.65 66.23
C ARG A 3 -21.38 -28.37 65.67
N PRO A 4 -22.51 -28.53 64.96
CA PRO A 4 -23.42 -27.50 64.43
C PRO A 4 -24.63 -27.21 65.36
N SER A 5 -25.46 -26.21 65.01
CA SER A 5 -26.80 -25.91 65.56
C SER A 5 -27.66 -25.26 64.45
N ARG A 6 -28.81 -25.83 64.02
CA ARG A 6 -30.20 -25.73 64.58
C ARG A 6 -30.75 -24.30 64.59
N ASP A 7 -32.00 -23.97 64.30
CA ASP A 7 -33.24 -24.69 63.94
C ASP A 7 -34.27 -23.60 63.54
N ALA A 8 -35.28 -23.96 62.71
CA ALA A 8 -36.73 -23.67 62.82
C ALA A 8 -37.24 -22.20 62.99
N LEU A 9 -38.47 -21.74 62.68
CA LEU A 9 -39.77 -22.25 62.20
C LEU A 9 -40.72 -21.01 62.03
N HIS A 10 -41.87 -21.21 61.37
CA HIS A 10 -43.13 -20.43 61.36
C HIS A 10 -43.16 -19.03 60.68
N GLU A 11 -43.92 -18.83 59.59
CA GLU A 11 -45.40 -18.74 59.44
C GLU A 11 -45.92 -17.34 59.81
N VAL A 12 -46.74 -16.74 58.91
CA VAL A 12 -47.90 -15.85 59.16
C VAL A 12 -48.32 -15.17 57.84
N LEU A 13 -49.52 -15.55 57.36
CA LEU A 13 -50.41 -14.75 56.50
C LEU A 13 -51.16 -13.73 57.37
N PRO A 14 -51.58 -12.58 56.82
CA PRO A 14 -53.01 -12.33 56.59
C PRO A 14 -53.27 -11.62 55.24
N SER A 15 -54.26 -11.97 54.42
CA SER A 15 -55.73 -11.84 54.53
C SER A 15 -56.32 -10.45 54.16
N GLU A 16 -57.14 -10.48 53.12
CA GLU A 16 -58.43 -9.78 52.91
C GLU A 16 -58.55 -8.26 52.67
N GLY A 17 -59.51 -7.93 51.77
CA GLY A 17 -60.17 -6.63 51.65
C GLY A 17 -60.26 -6.12 50.20
N SER A 18 -61.15 -6.62 49.33
CA SER A 18 -62.57 -6.25 49.15
C SER A 18 -62.87 -4.99 48.31
N ARG A 19 -63.85 -5.12 47.40
CA ARG A 19 -64.76 -4.12 46.78
C ARG A 19 -64.51 -3.59 45.35
N SER A 20 -65.21 -4.23 44.40
CA SER A 20 -66.32 -3.72 43.55
C SER A 20 -66.32 -2.27 43.03
N SER A 21 -66.43 -2.12 41.70
CA SER A 21 -67.53 -1.48 40.92
C SER A 21 -67.01 -1.13 39.51
N LEU A 22 -67.61 -1.66 38.44
CA LEU A 22 -68.73 -1.11 37.66
C LEU A 22 -68.41 0.23 36.98
N GLY A 23 -68.42 0.24 35.64
CA GLY A 23 -68.36 1.46 34.84
C GLY A 23 -67.99 1.18 33.38
N ASP A 24 -68.99 0.79 32.58
CA ASP A 24 -69.07 1.22 31.19
C ASP A 24 -68.87 2.74 31.13
N ASP A 25 -68.05 3.25 30.20
CA ASP A 25 -68.62 4.04 29.11
C ASP A 25 -67.58 4.47 28.06
N SER A 26 -68.13 4.58 26.86
CA SER A 26 -67.59 5.14 25.62
C SER A 26 -66.70 6.38 25.77
N GLY A 27 -65.53 6.33 25.13
CA GLY A 27 -64.66 7.47 24.89
C GLY A 27 -64.57 7.80 23.41
N THR A 28 -65.45 8.70 22.98
CA THR A 28 -65.46 9.41 21.69
C THR A 28 -64.18 10.21 21.43
N TYR A 29 -63.84 10.28 20.15
CA TYR A 29 -62.91 11.20 19.49
C TYR A 29 -62.72 12.55 20.19
N TYR A 30 -61.46 12.89 20.47
CA TYR A 30 -61.01 14.28 20.56
C TYR A 30 -60.00 14.57 19.45
N SER A 31 -60.46 15.37 18.51
CA SER A 31 -59.64 16.20 17.63
C SER A 31 -58.99 17.28 18.49
N HIS A 32 -57.67 17.31 18.53
CA HIS A 32 -56.92 18.52 18.89
C HIS A 32 -55.88 18.80 17.80
N SER A 33 -56.31 19.66 16.89
CA SER A 33 -55.48 20.68 16.27
C SER A 33 -54.84 21.52 17.37
N ASP A 34 -53.52 21.53 17.42
CA ASP A 34 -52.68 22.70 17.71
C ASP A 34 -51.21 22.32 17.47
N ALA A 35 -50.70 22.74 16.31
CA ALA A 35 -49.30 22.68 15.96
C ALA A 35 -48.58 23.95 16.46
N PRO A 36 -47.41 23.85 17.11
CA PRO A 36 -46.51 24.97 17.20
C PRO A 36 -45.61 25.03 15.96
N HIS A 37 -45.48 26.24 15.43
CA HIS A 37 -44.54 26.64 14.38
C HIS A 37 -43.14 26.02 14.53
N THR A 38 -42.70 25.32 13.49
CA THR A 38 -41.28 25.04 13.24
C THR A 38 -40.74 26.05 12.22
N PRO A 39 -39.53 26.60 12.43
CA PRO A 39 -38.95 27.54 11.49
C PRO A 39 -38.46 26.82 10.23
N VAL A 40 -38.73 27.48 9.10
CA VAL A 40 -38.17 27.19 7.78
C VAL A 40 -36.64 27.20 7.87
N LEU A 41 -36.01 26.07 7.54
CA LEU A 41 -34.59 26.01 7.22
C LEU A 41 -34.47 25.61 5.75
N ASP A 42 -33.93 26.54 4.96
CA ASP A 42 -33.67 26.42 3.54
C ASP A 42 -32.71 25.27 3.20
N ASP A 43 -32.90 24.78 1.98
CA ASP A 43 -32.23 23.71 1.28
C ASP A 43 -30.69 23.70 1.34
N SER A 44 -30.12 22.51 1.58
CA SER A 44 -29.15 21.84 0.68
C SER A 44 -28.28 20.84 1.45
N TYR A 45 -28.73 19.59 1.50
CA TYR A 45 -27.82 18.46 1.70
C TYR A 45 -27.99 17.49 0.54
N ASN A 46 -27.11 17.64 -0.46
CA ASN A 46 -26.83 16.61 -1.44
C ASN A 46 -26.25 15.41 -0.71
N VAL A 47 -27.08 14.40 -0.47
CA VAL A 47 -26.64 13.06 -0.08
C VAL A 47 -26.07 12.39 -1.33
N PRO A 48 -24.78 12.04 -1.39
CA PRO A 48 -24.26 11.28 -2.52
C PRO A 48 -24.80 9.86 -2.45
N LEU A 49 -25.64 9.51 -3.42
CA LEU A 49 -25.97 8.15 -3.79
C LEU A 49 -24.68 7.35 -4.00
N LEU A 50 -24.57 6.23 -3.28
CA LEU A 50 -23.51 5.25 -3.43
C LEU A 50 -23.46 4.77 -4.88
N SER A 51 -22.48 5.27 -5.62
CA SER A 51 -22.16 4.82 -6.97
C SER A 51 -21.27 3.58 -6.92
N ASN A 52 -21.59 2.64 -7.81
CA ASN A 52 -20.80 1.48 -8.19
C ASN A 52 -19.28 1.74 -8.14
N ARG A 53 -18.56 1.01 -7.28
CA ARG A 53 -17.11 0.85 -7.43
C ARG A 53 -16.80 -0.46 -8.13
N SER A 54 -16.76 -0.38 -9.46
CA SER A 54 -16.09 -1.38 -10.30
C SER A 54 -14.59 -1.08 -10.35
N ARG A 55 -13.80 -2.17 -10.30
CA ARG A 55 -12.45 -2.36 -10.86
C ARG A 55 -11.28 -1.48 -10.37
N GLN A 56 -10.31 -2.20 -9.81
CA GLN A 56 -8.86 -2.13 -10.07
C GLN A 56 -8.23 -0.74 -10.15
N ASP A 57 -7.51 -0.38 -9.09
CA ASP A 57 -6.21 0.26 -9.27
C ASP A 57 -5.18 -0.19 -8.24
N ARG A 58 -3.96 -0.29 -8.77
CA ARG A 58 -2.70 -0.72 -8.17
C ARG A 58 -2.33 0.25 -7.05
N TYR A 59 -2.25 -0.20 -5.79
CA TYR A 59 -1.69 0.63 -4.72
C TYR A 59 -0.16 0.63 -4.81
N THR A 60 0.40 1.66 -5.44
CA THR A 60 1.77 2.13 -5.20
C THR A 60 1.73 3.18 -4.10
N TYR A 61 2.40 2.91 -2.97
CA TYR A 61 2.65 3.92 -1.94
C TYR A 61 3.68 4.93 -2.46
N GLU A 62 3.24 6.14 -2.81
CA GLU A 62 4.12 7.32 -2.90
C GLU A 62 4.11 8.05 -1.56
N ALA A 63 5.30 8.23 -0.98
CA ALA A 63 5.49 9.07 0.19
C ALA A 63 5.67 10.52 -0.26
N SER A 64 4.70 11.39 0.06
CA SER A 64 4.84 12.84 -0.09
C SER A 64 5.78 13.42 0.98
N PRO A 65 6.73 14.30 0.61
CA PRO A 65 7.57 14.99 1.58
C PRO A 65 6.87 16.22 2.15
N SER A 66 6.89 16.34 3.48
CA SER A 66 6.54 17.55 4.22
C SER A 66 7.61 18.62 4.05
N GLY A 67 7.22 19.85 3.67
CA GLY A 67 8.12 21.01 3.73
C GLY A 67 7.52 22.28 3.14
N SER A 68 6.62 22.96 3.87
CA SER A 68 6.16 24.30 3.52
C SER A 68 7.07 25.38 4.13
N PHE A 69 7.71 26.17 3.26
CA PHE A 69 8.44 27.40 3.58
C PHE A 69 7.51 28.48 4.17
N ARG A 70 7.91 29.07 5.30
CA ARG A 70 7.32 30.31 5.84
C ARG A 70 8.08 31.53 5.30
N LYS A 71 7.33 32.52 4.79
CA LYS A 71 7.79 33.88 4.44
C LYS A 71 8.08 34.70 5.70
N GLY A 72 8.96 35.68 5.53
CA GLY A 72 9.68 36.40 6.59
C GLY A 72 8.91 37.49 7.34
N LYS A 73 9.62 38.10 8.29
CA LYS A 73 9.41 39.44 8.86
C LYS A 73 10.75 39.95 9.42
N ARG A 74 11.04 41.24 9.13
CA ARG A 74 12.20 42.04 9.58
C ARG A 74 12.21 42.26 11.11
N PRO A 75 13.34 42.73 11.65
CA PRO A 75 13.36 44.04 12.33
C PRO A 75 14.56 44.96 11.91
N PRO A 76 14.61 46.22 12.39
CA PRO A 76 15.32 47.33 11.74
C PRO A 76 16.62 47.81 12.43
N SER A 77 17.40 48.59 11.64
CA SER A 77 18.24 49.76 11.95
C SER A 77 19.21 49.78 13.15
N ILE A 78 20.47 50.17 12.92
CA ILE A 78 21.04 51.50 13.29
C ILE A 78 22.48 51.67 12.76
N SER A 79 22.78 52.93 12.43
CA SER A 79 23.96 53.65 11.88
C SER A 79 25.35 53.29 12.42
N THR A 80 26.45 53.46 11.65
CA THR A 80 27.15 54.76 11.39
C THR A 80 28.25 54.54 10.32
N LEU A 81 28.31 55.36 9.23
CA LEU A 81 29.29 56.46 8.98
C LEU A 81 30.74 56.07 9.37
N HIS A 82 31.77 56.10 8.51
CA HIS A 82 32.24 57.30 7.81
C HIS A 82 33.31 56.99 6.72
N ASN A 83 33.20 57.76 5.63
CA ASN A 83 34.15 58.26 4.63
C ASN A 83 35.59 57.74 4.43
N ARG A 84 35.87 57.68 3.13
CA ARG A 84 37.12 57.61 2.37
C ARG A 84 37.66 59.03 2.07
N ALA A 85 38.94 59.10 1.67
CA ALA A 85 39.69 60.22 1.05
C ALA A 85 40.57 61.00 2.04
N ARG A 86 41.78 61.52 1.74
CA ARG A 86 42.74 61.50 0.62
C ARG A 86 43.90 62.42 1.06
N SER A 87 45.12 62.16 0.56
CA SER A 87 46.24 63.10 0.28
C SER A 87 46.91 63.96 1.36
N ASP A 88 48.25 63.77 1.39
CA ASP A 88 49.34 64.76 1.25
C ASP A 88 50.09 65.36 2.46
N SER A 89 51.39 65.54 2.17
CA SER A 89 52.48 66.32 2.82
C SER A 89 53.04 65.77 4.14
N GLU A 90 54.29 65.32 4.23
CA GLU A 90 55.60 66.00 4.05
C GLU A 90 56.02 66.81 5.29
N SER A 91 57.02 66.32 6.03
CA SER A 91 58.16 67.07 6.59
C SER A 91 58.96 66.20 7.59
N ASP A 92 60.16 65.83 7.17
CA ASP A 92 61.45 66.08 7.80
C ASP A 92 61.77 65.77 9.29
N LEU A 93 62.94 65.13 9.43
CA LEU A 93 64.09 65.45 10.30
C LEU A 93 64.52 64.44 11.41
N PHE A 94 65.81 64.07 11.25
CA PHE A 94 66.87 63.70 12.20
C PHE A 94 67.07 62.26 12.71
N SER A 95 68.29 61.76 12.42
CA SER A 95 69.32 61.22 13.35
C SER A 95 69.86 59.84 12.89
N SER A 96 70.97 59.78 12.13
CA SER A 96 72.39 59.70 12.58
C SER A 96 72.95 58.25 12.67
N TYR A 97 73.79 57.90 11.68
CA TYR A 97 74.99 57.01 11.59
C TYR A 97 75.48 56.22 12.83
N PRO A 98 76.18 55.04 12.67
CA PRO A 98 77.44 54.93 11.91
C PRO A 98 77.67 53.65 11.04
N PRO A 99 78.78 53.61 10.26
CA PRO A 99 79.05 52.64 9.20
C PRO A 99 80.03 51.52 9.64
N SER A 100 80.53 50.74 8.66
CA SER A 100 81.63 49.76 8.69
C SER A 100 81.18 48.30 8.89
N VAL A 101 81.76 47.24 8.30
CA VAL A 101 82.92 47.01 7.41
C VAL A 101 82.89 45.51 7.03
N ALA A 102 83.68 45.13 6.01
CA ALA A 102 84.19 43.77 5.68
C ALA A 102 83.21 42.79 5.02
N THR A 103 83.35 42.51 3.72
CA THR A 103 84.26 41.53 3.08
C THR A 103 84.09 40.11 3.62
N ASP A 104 83.52 39.22 2.82
CA ASP A 104 84.19 37.95 2.54
C ASP A 104 83.72 37.37 1.20
N ASP A 105 84.52 37.64 0.16
CA ASP A 105 84.63 36.79 -1.02
C ASP A 105 85.33 35.51 -0.56
N THR A 106 84.58 34.43 -0.36
CA THR A 106 85.06 33.06 -0.60
C THR A 106 83.94 32.07 -0.33
N PHE A 107 83.33 31.51 -1.37
CA PHE A 107 82.90 30.11 -1.29
C PHE A 107 82.87 29.45 -2.68
N VAL A 108 83.85 28.58 -2.87
CA VAL A 108 83.84 27.34 -3.66
C VAL A 108 83.23 27.42 -5.06
N GLN A 109 84.07 27.82 -6.01
CA GLN A 109 84.01 27.31 -7.37
C GLN A 109 84.16 25.79 -7.33
N THR A 110 83.06 25.07 -7.56
CA THR A 110 83.10 23.69 -8.05
C THR A 110 83.14 23.74 -9.59
N PRO A 111 83.94 22.90 -10.24
CA PRO A 111 84.15 22.99 -11.69
C PRO A 111 82.85 22.72 -12.45
N PRO A 112 82.57 23.45 -13.55
CA PRO A 112 81.39 23.20 -14.37
C PRO A 112 81.49 21.80 -14.99
N ALA A 113 80.47 20.98 -14.76
CA ALA A 113 80.29 19.74 -15.49
C ALA A 113 80.25 20.07 -16.99
N SER A 114 81.16 19.43 -17.71
CA SER A 114 81.39 19.54 -19.14
C SER A 114 80.11 19.71 -19.97
N SER A 115 80.09 20.80 -20.72
CA SER A 115 79.25 21.04 -21.88
C SER A 115 79.37 19.87 -22.88
N LEU A 116 78.39 18.96 -22.85
CA LEU A 116 78.17 18.00 -23.92
C LEU A 116 77.37 18.70 -25.04
N HIS A 117 78.03 19.62 -25.74
CA HIS A 117 77.55 20.14 -27.02
C HIS A 117 77.63 19.02 -28.05
N LYS A 118 76.61 18.16 -28.07
CA LYS A 118 76.38 17.23 -29.17
C LYS A 118 75.59 18.02 -30.23
N ASN A 119 76.26 18.35 -31.33
CA ASN A 119 75.64 18.86 -32.54
C ASN A 119 74.53 17.90 -32.97
N TYR A 120 73.28 18.26 -32.69
CA TYR A 120 72.13 17.59 -33.27
C TYR A 120 71.87 18.20 -34.66
N PRO A 121 71.75 17.38 -35.71
CA PRO A 121 71.23 17.85 -36.98
C PRO A 121 69.79 18.35 -36.79
N SER A 122 69.43 19.36 -37.57
CA SER A 122 68.09 19.94 -37.71
C SER A 122 66.99 18.86 -37.70
N PRO A 123 65.89 19.02 -36.93
CA PRO A 123 64.85 18.01 -36.90
C PRO A 123 64.14 17.97 -38.25
N GLU A 124 64.43 16.89 -38.97
CA GLU A 124 63.58 16.33 -40.00
C GLU A 124 62.17 16.16 -39.43
N ARG A 125 61.17 16.60 -40.18
CA ARG A 125 59.77 16.72 -39.76
C ARG A 125 59.12 15.34 -39.76
N ASP A 126 59.54 14.49 -38.84
CA ASP A 126 58.94 13.18 -38.61
C ASP A 126 57.47 13.38 -38.21
N ARG A 127 56.57 12.85 -39.04
CA ARG A 127 55.13 12.70 -38.74
C ARG A 127 54.97 11.71 -37.59
N ARG A 128 55.36 12.09 -36.37
CA ARG A 128 55.01 11.34 -35.17
C ARG A 128 53.50 11.45 -34.97
N SER A 129 52.84 10.30 -34.84
CA SER A 129 51.40 10.25 -34.63
C SER A 129 51.03 11.05 -33.37
N TRP A 130 49.92 11.78 -33.42
CA TRP A 130 49.37 12.57 -32.31
C TRP A 130 49.21 11.77 -31.00
N LEU A 131 49.06 10.44 -31.11
CA LEU A 131 49.02 9.49 -29.98
C LEU A 131 50.33 9.43 -29.18
N SER A 132 51.46 9.79 -29.80
CA SER A 132 52.80 9.74 -29.20
C SER A 132 53.39 11.11 -28.85
N SER A 133 52.99 12.17 -29.55
CA SER A 133 53.56 13.53 -29.36
C SER A 133 52.75 14.44 -28.43
N GLY A 134 51.52 14.04 -28.06
CA GLY A 134 50.62 14.83 -27.23
C GLY A 134 49.96 16.01 -27.96
N ILE A 135 49.01 16.67 -27.29
CA ILE A 135 48.35 17.89 -27.80
C ILE A 135 49.28 19.08 -27.56
N PRO A 136 49.45 20.03 -28.50
CA PRO A 136 50.27 21.22 -28.29
C PRO A 136 49.85 21.96 -27.01
N GLY A 137 50.81 22.19 -26.11
CA GLY A 137 50.57 22.80 -24.79
C GLY A 137 50.25 21.82 -23.65
N PHE A 138 50.07 20.54 -23.94
CA PHE A 138 49.82 19.48 -22.95
C PHE A 138 50.91 18.41 -22.97
N GLU A 139 51.08 17.69 -21.87
CA GLU A 139 52.06 16.60 -21.74
C GLU A 139 51.63 15.35 -22.52
N ALA A 140 52.57 14.42 -22.72
CA ALA A 140 52.25 13.12 -23.27
C ALA A 140 51.36 12.37 -22.27
N PRO A 141 50.20 11.83 -22.70
CA PRO A 141 49.24 11.22 -21.80
C PRO A 141 49.77 9.91 -21.20
N GLU A 142 49.50 9.70 -19.91
CA GLU A 142 49.79 8.44 -19.22
C GLU A 142 48.75 7.37 -19.60
N TRP A 143 48.87 6.80 -20.80
CA TRP A 143 47.90 5.87 -21.39
C TRP A 143 47.49 4.72 -20.47
N LYS A 144 48.40 4.21 -19.63
CA LYS A 144 48.10 3.12 -18.69
C LYS A 144 46.98 3.47 -17.71
N LYS A 145 47.00 4.68 -17.14
CA LYS A 145 45.98 5.14 -16.17
C LYS A 145 44.66 5.45 -16.85
N ILE A 146 44.70 6.04 -18.05
CA ILE A 146 43.50 6.33 -18.85
C ILE A 146 42.81 5.03 -19.26
N LEU A 147 43.57 4.05 -19.77
CA LEU A 147 43.02 2.75 -20.15
C LEU A 147 42.42 2.01 -18.95
N PHE A 148 43.08 2.06 -17.79
CA PHE A 148 42.55 1.49 -16.55
C PHE A 148 41.23 2.15 -16.13
N HIS A 149 41.12 3.48 -16.21
CA HIS A 149 39.88 4.20 -15.94
C HIS A 149 38.76 3.82 -16.92
N CYS A 150 39.05 3.83 -18.22
CA CYS A 150 38.10 3.43 -19.26
C CYS A 150 37.59 1.99 -19.03
N PHE A 151 38.47 1.08 -18.63
CA PHE A 151 38.13 -0.29 -18.29
C PHE A 151 37.19 -0.37 -17.08
N LEU A 152 37.48 0.37 -16.00
CA LEU A 152 36.59 0.44 -14.82
C LEU A 152 35.22 1.03 -15.17
N CYS A 153 35.16 2.08 -15.99
CA CYS A 153 33.91 2.62 -16.49
C CYS A 153 33.13 1.61 -17.34
N ALA A 154 33.80 0.85 -18.22
CA ALA A 154 33.15 -0.17 -19.04
C ALA A 154 32.55 -1.32 -18.20
N ILE A 155 33.23 -1.73 -17.12
CA ILE A 155 32.77 -2.80 -16.22
C ILE A 155 31.72 -2.31 -15.19
N SER A 156 31.62 -1.01 -14.97
CA SER A 156 30.68 -0.45 -13.98
C SER A 156 29.22 -0.86 -14.22
N LEU A 157 28.73 -0.81 -15.47
CA LEU A 157 27.38 -1.20 -15.83
C LEU A 157 27.07 -2.70 -15.64
N PRO A 158 27.88 -3.65 -16.18
CA PRO A 158 27.63 -5.06 -15.92
C PRO A 158 27.74 -5.40 -14.42
N PHE A 159 28.63 -4.73 -13.68
CA PHE A 159 28.71 -4.89 -12.23
C PHE A 159 27.41 -4.46 -11.51
N LEU A 160 26.83 -3.29 -11.85
CA LEU A 160 25.56 -2.85 -11.29
C LEU A 160 24.40 -3.80 -11.60
N VAL A 161 24.40 -4.42 -12.79
CA VAL A 161 23.42 -5.46 -13.15
C VAL A 161 23.58 -6.71 -12.29
N ILE A 162 24.82 -7.10 -11.98
CA ILE A 162 25.10 -8.22 -11.07
C ILE A 162 24.61 -7.90 -9.65
N VAL A 163 24.91 -6.70 -9.13
CA VAL A 163 24.44 -6.24 -7.82
C VAL A 163 22.92 -6.27 -7.75
N ARG A 164 22.24 -5.76 -8.78
CA ARG A 164 20.76 -5.84 -8.91
C ARG A 164 20.27 -7.27 -8.79
N ARG A 165 20.88 -8.22 -9.52
CA ARG A 165 20.47 -9.63 -9.52
C ARG A 165 20.62 -10.29 -8.16
N PHE A 166 21.69 -10.00 -7.42
CA PHE A 166 21.89 -10.53 -6.07
C PHE A 166 20.92 -9.94 -5.04
N ALA A 167 20.52 -8.68 -5.23
CA ALA A 167 19.58 -8.00 -4.34
C ALA A 167 18.10 -8.34 -4.61
N GLN A 168 17.77 -8.99 -5.73
CA GLN A 168 16.39 -9.39 -6.06
C GLN A 168 15.83 -10.46 -5.13
N ASP A 169 14.55 -10.37 -4.82
CA ASP A 169 13.79 -11.31 -3.98
C ASP A 169 14.39 -11.52 -2.58
N LYS A 170 15.13 -10.54 -2.08
CA LYS A 170 15.65 -10.49 -0.71
C LYS A 170 14.79 -9.59 0.16
N THR A 171 14.95 -9.72 1.48
CA THR A 171 14.33 -8.80 2.44
C THR A 171 14.89 -7.39 2.25
N LEU A 172 14.15 -6.37 2.69
CA LEU A 172 14.57 -4.97 2.55
C LEU A 172 15.96 -4.70 3.14
N PHE A 173 16.25 -5.32 4.28
CA PHE A 173 17.55 -5.23 4.94
C PHE A 173 18.69 -5.73 4.03
N TRP A 174 18.59 -6.98 3.56
CA TRP A 174 19.63 -7.60 2.74
C TRP A 174 19.82 -6.88 1.41
N SER A 175 18.73 -6.40 0.82
CA SER A 175 18.77 -5.69 -0.45
C SER A 175 19.50 -4.35 -0.31
N ARG A 176 19.23 -3.60 0.77
CA ARG A 176 19.97 -2.37 1.09
C ARG A 176 21.45 -2.64 1.37
N ALA A 177 21.76 -3.72 2.09
CA ALA A 177 23.13 -4.09 2.39
C ALA A 177 23.93 -4.45 1.12
N ILE A 178 23.35 -5.27 0.23
CA ILE A 178 23.98 -5.67 -1.04
C ILE A 178 24.16 -4.48 -1.97
N VAL A 179 23.12 -3.66 -2.15
CA VAL A 179 23.18 -2.46 -3.01
C VAL A 179 24.19 -1.46 -2.46
N GLY A 180 24.14 -1.17 -1.15
CA GLY A 180 25.08 -0.24 -0.50
C GLY A 180 26.52 -0.70 -0.58
N SER A 181 26.79 -1.98 -0.31
CA SER A 181 28.14 -2.57 -0.42
C SER A 181 28.65 -2.58 -1.86
N GLY A 182 27.82 -3.01 -2.82
CA GLY A 182 28.18 -3.06 -4.24
C GLY A 182 28.46 -1.68 -4.82
N CYS A 183 27.55 -0.72 -4.63
CA CYS A 183 27.74 0.66 -5.11
C CYS A 183 28.88 1.37 -4.37
N GLY A 184 29.09 1.09 -3.08
CA GLY A 184 30.21 1.60 -2.30
C GLY A 184 31.55 1.14 -2.86
N PHE A 185 31.69 -0.17 -3.11
CA PHE A 185 32.90 -0.75 -3.69
C PHE A 185 33.19 -0.18 -5.07
N LEU A 186 32.19 -0.19 -5.97
CA LEU A 186 32.36 0.34 -7.33
C LEU A 186 32.69 1.83 -7.33
N GLY A 187 31.98 2.62 -6.51
CA GLY A 187 32.19 4.06 -6.37
C GLY A 187 33.58 4.39 -5.83
N PHE A 188 34.08 3.61 -4.88
CA PHE A 188 35.45 3.74 -4.37
C PHE A 188 36.50 3.54 -5.47
N TRP A 189 36.39 2.47 -6.26
CA TRP A 189 37.35 2.19 -7.34
C TRP A 189 37.32 3.23 -8.47
N LEU A 190 36.12 3.64 -8.90
CA LEU A 190 35.96 4.70 -9.89
C LEU A 190 36.48 6.04 -9.37
N GLY A 191 36.19 6.37 -8.11
CA GLY A 191 36.67 7.58 -7.45
C GLY A 191 38.18 7.60 -7.28
N PHE A 192 38.77 6.50 -6.83
CA PHE A 192 40.23 6.35 -6.70
C PHE A 192 40.93 6.59 -8.03
N SER A 193 40.47 5.91 -9.09
CA SER A 193 40.99 6.08 -10.44
C SER A 193 40.86 7.53 -10.96
N LEU A 194 39.75 8.20 -10.67
CA LEU A 194 39.52 9.58 -11.08
C LEU A 194 40.43 10.57 -10.35
N VAL A 195 40.64 10.40 -9.04
CA VAL A 195 41.55 11.23 -8.25
C VAL A 195 43.00 11.00 -8.66
N GLU A 196 43.39 9.76 -8.97
CA GLU A 196 44.75 9.45 -9.44
C GLU A 196 45.05 10.14 -10.79
N LEU A 197 44.08 10.21 -11.70
CA LEU A 197 44.19 11.00 -12.92
C LEU A 197 44.25 12.50 -12.64
N GLY A 198 43.38 12.99 -11.74
CA GLY A 198 43.32 14.40 -11.34
C GLY A 198 44.58 14.91 -10.62
N LYS A 199 45.30 14.03 -9.91
CA LYS A 199 46.56 14.35 -9.20
C LYS A 199 47.57 15.05 -10.11
N SER A 200 47.61 14.70 -11.39
CA SER A 200 48.50 15.33 -12.37
C SER A 200 48.27 16.84 -12.53
N PHE A 201 47.02 17.30 -12.40
CA PHE A 201 46.69 18.74 -12.40
C PHE A 201 47.20 19.44 -11.16
N LEU A 202 47.06 18.81 -9.99
CA LEU A 202 47.56 19.36 -8.74
C LEU A 202 49.10 19.48 -8.79
N GLU A 203 49.79 18.42 -9.21
CA GLU A 203 51.23 18.41 -9.41
C GLU A 203 51.69 19.53 -10.35
N ALA A 204 51.11 19.60 -11.54
CA ALA A 204 51.47 20.62 -12.52
C ALA A 204 51.20 22.04 -12.01
N ALA A 205 50.08 22.26 -11.33
CA ALA A 205 49.73 23.56 -10.78
C ALA A 205 50.65 23.98 -9.63
N THR A 206 51.12 23.05 -8.80
CA THR A 206 52.07 23.32 -7.71
C THR A 206 53.42 23.76 -8.26
N TRP A 207 53.97 23.01 -9.23
CA TRP A 207 55.23 23.39 -9.90
C TRP A 207 55.12 24.69 -10.68
N ALA A 208 54.00 24.94 -11.36
CA ALA A 208 53.78 26.21 -12.03
C ALA A 208 53.72 27.38 -11.04
N THR A 209 53.14 27.18 -9.86
CA THR A 209 53.09 28.19 -8.79
C THR A 209 54.48 28.54 -8.29
N LEU A 210 55.35 27.53 -8.11
CA LEU A 210 56.75 27.71 -7.76
C LEU A 210 57.52 28.51 -8.82
N ILE A 211 57.38 28.16 -10.09
CA ILE A 211 58.05 28.87 -11.20
C ILE A 211 57.56 30.32 -11.29
N HIS A 212 56.25 30.56 -11.13
CA HIS A 212 55.67 31.90 -11.17
C HIS A 212 56.20 32.80 -10.04
N GLN A 213 56.31 32.28 -8.83
CA GLN A 213 56.80 33.04 -7.68
C GLN A 213 58.32 33.25 -7.71
N SER A 214 59.06 32.43 -8.45
CA SER A 214 60.52 32.54 -8.59
C SER A 214 60.94 33.64 -9.56
N ASN A 215 60.05 34.08 -10.46
CA ASN A 215 60.33 35.08 -11.50
C ASN A 215 59.95 36.54 -11.12
N VAL A 216 59.63 36.82 -9.84
CA VAL A 216 59.28 38.16 -9.34
C VAL A 216 60.53 38.87 -8.79
N PRO A 217 60.69 40.20 -8.96
CA PRO A 217 61.82 40.97 -8.42
C PRO A 217 62.00 40.82 -6.88
N ILE A 218 63.23 41.09 -6.44
CA ILE A 218 63.94 40.60 -5.22
C ILE A 218 63.23 40.80 -3.87
N SER A 219 62.16 41.60 -3.77
CA SER A 219 61.51 41.91 -2.48
C SER A 219 60.69 40.75 -1.86
N ALA A 220 60.32 39.70 -2.61
CA ALA A 220 59.68 38.49 -2.04
C ALA A 220 59.78 37.20 -2.91
N PRO A 221 60.97 36.68 -3.26
CA PRO A 221 61.05 35.60 -4.24
C PRO A 221 61.01 34.21 -3.57
N GLY A 222 60.38 33.25 -4.24
CA GLY A 222 60.30 31.84 -3.80
C GLY A 222 59.10 31.47 -2.92
N ILE A 223 58.88 30.16 -2.76
CA ILE A 223 57.80 29.57 -1.94
C ILE A 223 58.42 28.90 -0.71
N ARG A 224 57.77 29.03 0.46
CA ARG A 224 58.20 28.34 1.68
C ARG A 224 58.08 26.83 1.53
N LEU A 225 59.06 26.08 2.00
CA LEU A 225 59.04 24.62 1.89
C LEU A 225 57.83 24.01 2.57
N LYS A 226 57.38 24.54 3.70
CA LYS A 226 56.18 24.06 4.40
C LYS A 226 54.90 24.17 3.55
N ASP A 227 54.78 25.22 2.75
CA ASP A 227 53.61 25.42 1.86
C ASP A 227 53.67 24.44 0.67
N LEU A 228 54.87 24.11 0.21
CA LEU A 228 55.13 23.15 -0.85
C LEU A 228 54.96 21.69 -0.38
N ALA A 229 55.53 21.36 0.78
CA ALA A 229 55.49 20.07 1.44
C ALA A 229 54.05 19.70 1.84
N SER A 230 53.29 20.64 2.42
CA SER A 230 51.89 20.41 2.80
C SER A 230 50.94 20.15 1.62
N THR A 231 51.35 20.48 0.40
CA THR A 231 50.62 20.14 -0.84
C THR A 231 51.09 18.80 -1.42
N ALA A 232 52.34 18.40 -1.15
CA ALA A 232 52.94 17.16 -1.62
C ALA A 232 52.68 15.95 -0.70
N GLU A 233 52.45 16.18 0.59
CA GLU A 233 52.19 15.16 1.61
C GLU A 233 50.89 14.38 1.32
N ASP A 234 49.82 15.09 0.97
CA ASP A 234 48.50 14.51 0.65
C ASP A 234 48.02 14.88 -0.78
N PRO A 235 48.62 14.30 -1.83
CA PRO A 235 48.38 14.75 -3.20
C PRO A 235 47.03 14.30 -3.78
N THR A 236 46.28 13.50 -3.04
CA THR A 236 44.91 13.06 -3.36
C THR A 236 43.85 13.81 -2.56
N SER A 237 44.25 14.67 -1.61
CA SER A 237 43.32 15.40 -0.75
C SER A 237 42.76 16.64 -1.44
N MET A 238 41.45 16.84 -1.32
CA MET A 238 40.77 18.06 -1.76
C MET A 238 41.34 19.31 -1.05
N TRP A 239 41.77 19.15 0.19
CA TRP A 239 42.32 20.22 1.00
C TRP A 239 43.64 20.77 0.44
N ALA A 240 44.48 19.91 -0.15
CA ALA A 240 45.71 20.32 -0.83
C ALA A 240 45.39 21.23 -2.04
N GLY A 241 44.33 20.92 -2.79
CA GLY A 241 43.86 21.78 -3.89
C GLY A 241 43.34 23.14 -3.42
N CYS A 242 42.55 23.18 -2.34
CA CYS A 242 42.04 24.43 -1.76
C CYS A 242 43.18 25.31 -1.23
N ARG A 243 44.15 24.71 -0.52
CA ARG A 243 45.36 25.39 -0.04
C ARG A 243 46.17 25.95 -1.20
N LEU A 244 46.39 25.17 -2.27
CA LEU A 244 47.12 25.64 -3.44
C LEU A 244 46.40 26.79 -4.16
N MET A 245 45.07 26.74 -4.23
CA MET A 245 44.26 27.84 -4.78
C MET A 245 44.41 29.11 -3.96
N TRP A 246 44.37 28.99 -2.62
CA TRP A 246 44.60 30.10 -1.70
C TRP A 246 46.02 30.66 -1.83
N ALA A 247 47.03 29.79 -1.86
CA ALA A 247 48.43 30.15 -2.07
C ALA A 247 48.63 30.92 -3.39
N ARG A 248 48.02 30.45 -4.49
CA ARG A 248 48.05 31.16 -5.78
C ARG A 248 47.34 32.51 -5.75
N TYR A 249 46.36 32.71 -4.88
CA TYR A 249 45.70 34.02 -4.72
C TYR A 249 46.58 34.99 -3.93
N MET A 250 47.28 34.50 -2.91
CA MET A 250 48.13 35.31 -2.03
C MET A 250 49.48 35.70 -2.66
N PHE A 251 50.04 34.87 -3.53
CA PHE A 251 51.34 35.13 -4.16
C PHE A 251 51.25 36.16 -5.30
N ALA A 252 52.17 37.14 -5.31
CA ALA A 252 52.17 38.19 -6.33
C ALA A 252 52.67 37.71 -7.71
N GLY A 253 53.50 36.66 -7.75
CA GLY A 253 54.06 36.11 -9.00
C GLY A 253 53.07 35.32 -9.84
N THR A 254 52.03 34.78 -9.21
CA THR A 254 50.96 34.02 -9.88
C THR A 254 49.92 34.94 -10.54
N ALA A 255 49.94 36.24 -10.23
CA ALA A 255 49.06 37.24 -10.84
C ALA A 255 49.26 37.30 -12.37
N ARG A 256 48.15 37.45 -13.10
CA ARG A 256 48.17 37.42 -14.57
C ARG A 256 49.03 38.54 -15.17
N SER A 257 49.10 39.70 -14.52
CA SER A 257 49.96 40.82 -14.91
C SER A 257 51.45 40.44 -14.90
N SER A 258 51.88 39.70 -13.87
CA SER A 258 53.30 39.36 -13.63
C SER A 258 53.84 38.26 -14.55
N ARG A 259 52.96 37.38 -15.06
CA ARG A 259 53.36 36.20 -15.86
C ARG A 259 52.99 36.24 -17.34
N ARG A 260 52.30 37.30 -17.79
CA ARG A 260 51.72 37.39 -19.15
C ARG A 260 52.74 37.17 -20.27
N GLU A 261 54.01 37.53 -20.03
CA GLU A 261 55.09 37.50 -21.02
C GLU A 261 55.57 36.09 -21.36
N TYR A 262 55.60 35.19 -20.37
CA TYR A 262 56.15 33.83 -20.56
C TYR A 262 55.12 32.71 -20.33
N ASP A 263 53.95 32.99 -19.72
CA ASP A 263 52.90 31.98 -19.53
C ASP A 263 51.48 32.58 -19.55
N LYS A 264 50.67 32.14 -20.52
CA LYS A 264 49.28 32.58 -20.73
C LYS A 264 48.23 31.63 -20.14
N ARG A 265 48.61 30.48 -19.57
CA ARG A 265 47.68 29.40 -19.21
C ARG A 265 46.86 29.70 -17.95
N PRO A 266 45.58 29.30 -17.87
CA PRO A 266 44.73 29.59 -16.72
C PRO A 266 44.86 28.51 -15.63
N TRP A 267 45.95 28.52 -14.87
CA TRP A 267 46.25 27.48 -13.86
C TRP A 267 45.21 27.29 -12.76
N THR A 268 44.47 28.33 -12.40
CA THR A 268 43.35 28.23 -11.46
C THR A 268 42.28 27.26 -11.97
N ILE A 269 42.06 27.17 -13.29
CA ILE A 269 41.08 26.23 -13.88
C ILE A 269 41.54 24.78 -13.67
N PHE A 270 42.84 24.47 -13.79
CA PHE A 270 43.35 23.12 -13.55
C PHE A 270 43.20 22.70 -12.08
N ILE A 271 43.38 23.64 -11.14
CA ILE A 271 43.10 23.39 -9.71
C ILE A 271 41.61 23.16 -9.48
N LEU A 272 40.74 23.95 -10.11
CA LEU A 272 39.28 23.74 -10.04
C LEU A 272 38.85 22.39 -10.65
N LEU A 273 39.48 21.95 -11.74
CA LEU A 273 39.24 20.63 -12.33
C LEU A 273 39.66 19.49 -11.39
N PHE A 274 40.79 19.62 -10.70
CA PHE A 274 41.18 18.68 -9.65
C PHE A 274 40.17 18.64 -8.49
N LEU A 275 39.75 19.82 -7.99
CA LEU A 275 38.75 19.90 -6.93
C LEU A 275 37.41 19.28 -7.35
N LEU A 276 36.99 19.50 -8.59
CA LEU A 276 35.78 18.90 -9.15
C LEU A 276 35.91 17.37 -9.26
N ALA A 277 37.04 16.86 -9.75
CA ALA A 277 37.32 15.43 -9.83
C ALA A 277 37.30 14.75 -8.45
N SER A 278 37.94 15.38 -7.45
CA SER A 278 37.97 14.90 -6.06
C SER A 278 36.59 14.95 -5.39
N THR A 279 35.81 15.99 -5.65
CA THR A 279 34.42 16.10 -5.17
C THR A 279 33.54 15.03 -5.80
N LEU A 280 33.63 14.85 -7.12
CA LEU A 280 32.90 13.81 -7.83
C LEU A 280 33.26 12.43 -7.29
N ALA A 281 34.55 12.16 -7.09
CA ALA A 281 35.04 10.91 -6.52
C ALA A 281 34.43 10.59 -5.14
N GLY A 282 34.32 11.59 -4.26
CA GLY A 282 33.67 11.43 -2.96
C GLY A 282 32.16 11.19 -3.03
N LEU A 283 31.48 11.73 -4.05
CA LEU A 283 30.03 11.58 -4.23
C LEU A 283 29.62 10.30 -4.97
N LEU A 284 30.56 9.64 -5.66
CA LEU A 284 30.28 8.46 -6.50
C LEU A 284 29.54 7.33 -5.79
N PRO A 285 29.96 6.86 -4.60
CA PRO A 285 29.24 5.81 -3.86
C PRO A 285 27.76 6.15 -3.64
N PHE A 286 27.46 7.41 -3.31
CA PHE A 286 26.11 7.88 -3.05
C PHE A 286 25.28 7.97 -4.34
N LEU A 287 25.85 8.55 -5.41
CA LEU A 287 25.17 8.67 -6.70
C LEU A 287 24.84 7.30 -7.30
N LEU A 288 25.77 6.34 -7.23
CA LEU A 288 25.55 4.95 -7.65
C LEU A 288 24.50 4.26 -6.79
N GLY A 289 24.47 4.51 -5.47
CA GLY A 289 23.43 4.00 -4.58
C GLY A 289 22.03 4.53 -4.91
N ARG A 290 21.92 5.75 -5.45
CA ARG A 290 20.64 6.37 -5.84
C ARG A 290 20.09 5.90 -7.19
N ILE A 291 20.93 5.32 -8.04
CA ILE A 291 20.52 4.78 -9.35
C ILE A 291 19.76 3.45 -9.18
N LEU A 292 20.04 2.70 -8.12
CA LEU A 292 19.34 1.46 -7.80
C LEU A 292 18.14 1.74 -6.91
N ASP A 293 16.94 1.64 -7.48
CA ASP A 293 15.68 1.81 -6.77
C ASP A 293 15.22 0.48 -6.16
N ILE A 294 14.93 0.47 -4.86
CA ILE A 294 14.51 -0.70 -4.10
C ILE A 294 13.04 -0.53 -3.72
N LYS A 295 12.15 -1.28 -4.39
CA LYS A 295 10.72 -1.31 -4.08
C LYS A 295 10.36 -2.57 -3.31
N THR A 296 9.53 -2.44 -2.28
CA THR A 296 8.95 -3.59 -1.56
C THR A 296 7.70 -4.09 -2.27
N VAL A 297 7.59 -5.40 -2.45
CA VAL A 297 6.41 -6.08 -2.98
C VAL A 297 6.02 -7.18 -2.00
N ILE A 298 4.72 -7.24 -1.70
CA ILE A 298 4.15 -8.32 -0.90
C ILE A 298 3.96 -9.52 -1.82
N LYS A 299 4.62 -10.63 -1.51
CA LYS A 299 4.48 -11.90 -2.23
C LYS A 299 3.87 -12.93 -1.29
N HIS A 300 2.72 -13.47 -1.70
CA HIS A 300 2.08 -14.59 -1.01
C HIS A 300 2.91 -15.86 -1.25
N ASP A 301 3.17 -16.64 -0.20
CA ASP A 301 3.83 -17.95 -0.31
C ASP A 301 2.75 -19.05 -0.33
N PRO A 302 2.31 -19.54 -1.50
CA PRO A 302 1.24 -20.55 -1.57
C PRO A 302 1.73 -21.94 -1.16
N ASP A 303 3.05 -22.16 -1.06
CA ASP A 303 3.63 -23.49 -0.84
C ASP A 303 3.72 -23.86 0.66
N LYS A 304 3.54 -22.88 1.56
CA LYS A 304 3.60 -23.08 3.01
C LYS A 304 2.37 -22.48 3.68
N TYR A 305 1.69 -23.31 4.47
CA TYR A 305 0.55 -22.89 5.27
C TYR A 305 0.72 -23.31 6.72
N GLU A 306 0.09 -22.54 7.60
CA GLU A 306 -0.10 -22.86 9.01
C GLU A 306 -1.58 -23.14 9.25
N GLU A 307 -1.88 -24.20 9.99
CA GLU A 307 -3.25 -24.49 10.43
C GLU A 307 -3.61 -23.58 11.61
N VAL A 308 -4.72 -22.86 11.49
CA VAL A 308 -5.22 -21.95 12.54
C VAL A 308 -6.69 -22.24 12.82
N ALA A 309 -7.09 -22.08 14.09
CA ALA A 309 -8.49 -22.15 14.50
C ALA A 309 -9.16 -20.80 14.28
N ILE A 310 -10.34 -20.81 13.66
CA ILE A 310 -11.20 -19.62 13.49
C ILE A 310 -12.63 -19.95 13.92
N TYR A 311 -13.44 -18.93 14.19
CA TYR A 311 -14.84 -19.07 14.57
C TYR A 311 -15.74 -18.93 13.35
N ALA A 312 -15.93 -20.02 12.61
CA ALA A 312 -16.68 -20.05 11.36
C ALA A 312 -17.84 -21.07 11.34
N ASP A 313 -18.20 -21.64 12.48
CA ASP A 313 -19.28 -22.63 12.59
C ASP A 313 -20.13 -22.41 13.86
N LEU A 314 -21.25 -23.10 13.97
CA LEU A 314 -22.12 -23.13 15.13
C LEU A 314 -21.68 -24.22 16.12
N SER A 315 -21.65 -23.86 17.41
CA SER A 315 -21.53 -24.84 18.49
C SER A 315 -22.89 -25.48 18.80
N PRO A 316 -22.94 -26.65 19.48
CA PRO A 316 -24.20 -27.21 19.98
C PRO A 316 -25.02 -26.20 20.81
N SER A 317 -24.35 -25.40 21.64
CA SER A 317 -25.01 -24.39 22.46
C SER A 317 -25.64 -23.26 21.66
N ASP A 318 -25.08 -22.94 20.48
CA ASP A 318 -25.66 -21.93 19.59
C ASP A 318 -26.92 -22.46 18.91
N ILE A 319 -26.92 -23.74 18.50
CA ILE A 319 -28.06 -24.42 17.89
C ILE A 319 -29.23 -24.51 18.89
N ASP A 320 -28.95 -24.86 20.15
CA ASP A 320 -29.97 -24.93 21.21
C ASP A 320 -30.63 -23.57 21.46
N LYS A 321 -29.86 -22.48 21.42
CA LYS A 321 -30.41 -21.11 21.53
C LYS A 321 -31.25 -20.73 20.33
N ALA A 322 -30.81 -21.08 19.11
CA ALA A 322 -31.62 -20.86 17.92
C ALA A 322 -32.97 -21.59 18.02
N ALA A 323 -32.97 -22.84 18.51
CA ALA A 323 -34.19 -23.62 18.71
C ALA A 323 -35.19 -22.95 19.67
N GLN A 324 -34.70 -22.28 20.73
CA GLN A 324 -35.55 -21.51 21.65
C GLN A 324 -36.22 -20.30 20.98
N LEU A 325 -35.58 -19.71 19.97
CA LEU A 325 -36.10 -18.55 19.26
C LEU A 325 -37.08 -18.91 18.13
N ASN A 326 -37.09 -20.14 17.62
CA ASN A 326 -37.85 -20.55 16.44
C ASN A 326 -39.34 -20.13 16.46
N LYS A 327 -40.01 -20.29 17.61
CA LYS A 327 -41.42 -19.89 17.75
C LYS A 327 -41.66 -18.39 17.53
N ALA A 328 -40.72 -17.54 17.94
CA ALA A 328 -40.84 -16.09 17.79
C ALA A 328 -40.68 -15.66 16.32
N PHE A 329 -39.76 -16.30 15.58
CA PHE A 329 -39.49 -16.00 14.18
C PHE A 329 -40.62 -16.42 13.25
N LYS A 330 -41.28 -17.55 13.54
CA LYS A 330 -42.47 -18.03 12.81
C LYS A 330 -43.75 -17.22 13.07
N SER A 331 -43.76 -16.34 14.08
CA SER A 331 -44.94 -15.56 14.41
C SER A 331 -45.04 -14.30 13.55
N PHE A 332 -45.99 -14.30 12.62
CA PHE A 332 -46.32 -13.12 11.81
C PHE A 332 -46.66 -11.88 12.65
N GLN A 333 -47.29 -12.06 13.81
CA GLN A 333 -47.64 -10.97 14.71
C GLN A 333 -46.40 -10.29 15.32
N LEU A 334 -45.33 -11.06 15.55
CA LEU A 334 -44.10 -10.54 16.15
C LEU A 334 -43.13 -10.01 15.09
N THR A 335 -43.06 -10.66 13.91
CA THR A 335 -42.06 -10.36 12.86
C THR A 335 -40.68 -10.10 13.45
N TRP A 336 -40.25 -11.00 14.33
CA TRP A 336 -39.04 -10.81 15.14
C TRP A 336 -37.77 -10.90 14.27
N THR A 337 -36.76 -10.10 14.61
CA THR A 337 -35.44 -10.14 13.97
C THR A 337 -34.35 -10.20 15.04
N ILE A 338 -33.23 -10.86 14.76
CA ILE A 338 -32.11 -11.00 15.71
C ILE A 338 -31.52 -9.63 16.02
N SER A 339 -31.25 -8.84 14.98
CA SER A 339 -30.79 -7.45 15.12
C SER A 339 -31.87 -6.47 14.68
N PRO A 340 -31.97 -5.29 15.32
CA PRO A 340 -32.86 -4.23 14.85
C PRO A 340 -32.37 -3.67 13.51
N PHE A 341 -33.28 -3.10 12.71
CA PHE A 341 -32.96 -2.49 11.41
C PHE A 341 -31.87 -1.41 11.52
N ALA A 342 -31.86 -0.64 12.61
CA ALA A 342 -30.85 0.38 12.87
C ALA A 342 -29.42 -0.17 13.06
N ALA A 343 -29.28 -1.46 13.40
CA ALA A 343 -27.99 -2.12 13.56
C ALA A 343 -27.48 -2.80 12.27
N LEU A 344 -28.20 -2.70 11.15
CA LEU A 344 -27.78 -3.29 9.87
C LEU A 344 -26.42 -2.74 9.39
N ALA A 345 -26.09 -1.50 9.73
CA ALA A 345 -24.80 -0.89 9.40
C ALA A 345 -23.60 -1.55 10.13
N GLU A 346 -23.86 -2.29 11.21
CA GLU A 346 -22.85 -3.02 11.99
C GLU A 346 -22.69 -4.48 11.52
N LEU A 347 -23.58 -4.97 10.65
CA LEU A 347 -23.50 -6.32 10.10
C LEU A 347 -22.46 -6.40 8.97
N PRO A 348 -21.87 -7.58 8.75
CA PRO A 348 -20.88 -7.75 7.68
C PRO A 348 -21.51 -7.45 6.32
N PRO A 349 -20.83 -6.67 5.46
CA PRO A 349 -21.33 -6.44 4.11
C PRO A 349 -21.31 -7.74 3.30
N TYR A 350 -22.17 -7.83 2.30
CA TYR A 350 -22.12 -8.92 1.34
C TYR A 350 -20.95 -8.74 0.36
N VAL A 351 -20.45 -9.83 -0.18
CA VAL A 351 -19.47 -9.87 -1.27
C VAL A 351 -19.92 -10.86 -2.33
N VAL A 352 -19.76 -10.47 -3.60
CA VAL A 352 -20.10 -11.32 -4.75
C VAL A 352 -18.80 -11.81 -5.38
N LEU A 353 -18.64 -13.12 -5.43
CA LEU A 353 -17.49 -13.77 -6.06
C LEU A 353 -17.98 -14.66 -7.20
N LYS A 354 -17.18 -14.73 -8.26
CA LYS A 354 -17.45 -15.61 -9.39
C LYS A 354 -16.92 -17.00 -9.11
N ASP A 355 -17.73 -18.03 -9.35
CA ASP A 355 -17.27 -19.41 -9.31
C ASP A 355 -16.46 -19.79 -10.56
N GLY A 356 -15.91 -21.01 -10.59
CA GLY A 356 -15.15 -21.51 -11.74
C GLY A 356 -15.93 -21.61 -13.06
N ARG A 357 -17.26 -21.46 -13.02
CA ARG A 357 -18.17 -21.45 -14.18
C ARG A 357 -18.62 -20.03 -14.57
N GLY A 358 -18.24 -19.01 -13.79
CA GLY A 358 -18.61 -17.62 -14.01
C GLY A 358 -19.97 -17.21 -13.41
N GLU A 359 -20.58 -18.06 -12.59
CA GLU A 359 -21.81 -17.76 -11.85
C GLU A 359 -21.50 -16.87 -10.63
N ASP A 360 -22.46 -16.01 -10.27
CA ASP A 360 -22.37 -15.18 -9.05
C ASP A 360 -22.70 -16.02 -7.82
N VAL A 361 -21.79 -16.04 -6.86
CA VAL A 361 -22.00 -16.63 -5.53
C VAL A 361 -21.86 -15.52 -4.50
N TYR A 362 -22.85 -15.43 -3.63
CA TYR A 362 -22.94 -14.38 -2.62
C TYR A 362 -22.48 -14.90 -1.26
N PHE A 363 -21.67 -14.12 -0.56
CA PHE A 363 -21.14 -14.43 0.76
C PHE A 363 -21.32 -13.25 1.72
N ALA A 364 -21.41 -13.53 3.02
CA ALA A 364 -21.23 -12.53 4.09
C ALA A 364 -19.76 -12.30 4.37
N GLU A 365 -19.23 -11.07 4.38
CA GLU A 365 -17.82 -10.83 4.69
C GLU A 365 -17.39 -11.37 6.06
N VAL A 366 -16.11 -11.71 6.17
CA VAL A 366 -15.54 -12.26 7.40
C VAL A 366 -15.27 -11.13 8.38
N THR A 367 -15.67 -11.31 9.63
CA THR A 367 -15.41 -10.32 10.66
C THR A 367 -14.11 -10.58 11.39
N ARG A 368 -13.52 -9.51 11.93
CA ARG A 368 -12.33 -9.62 12.78
C ARG A 368 -12.58 -10.50 14.00
N SER A 369 -13.77 -10.41 14.61
CA SER A 369 -14.13 -11.23 15.76
C SER A 369 -14.08 -12.73 15.45
N GLN A 370 -14.31 -13.16 14.21
CA GLN A 370 -14.18 -14.57 13.84
C GLN A 370 -12.73 -15.06 13.80
N LEU A 371 -11.77 -14.14 13.64
CA LEU A 371 -10.35 -14.45 13.46
C LEU A 371 -9.52 -14.26 14.74
N LEU A 372 -10.12 -13.75 15.82
CA LEU A 372 -9.45 -13.55 17.11
C LEU A 372 -9.49 -14.83 17.96
N PRO A 373 -8.44 -15.13 18.76
CA PRO A 373 -8.37 -16.35 19.58
C PRO A 373 -9.53 -16.55 20.58
N ASP A 374 -10.05 -15.47 21.15
CA ASP A 374 -11.17 -15.45 22.10
C ASP A 374 -12.43 -14.80 21.50
N GLY A 375 -12.50 -14.78 20.17
CA GLY A 375 -13.59 -14.16 19.44
C GLY A 375 -14.80 -15.08 19.24
N SER A 376 -15.73 -14.60 18.43
CA SER A 376 -16.92 -15.36 17.99
C SER A 376 -17.48 -14.74 16.72
N GLY A 377 -18.25 -15.53 15.96
CA GLY A 377 -19.13 -15.00 14.94
C GLY A 377 -20.46 -14.46 15.53
N PHE A 378 -21.35 -13.98 14.65
CA PHE A 378 -22.65 -13.42 15.04
C PHE A 378 -23.66 -14.48 15.49
N GLY A 379 -23.48 -15.73 15.07
CA GLY A 379 -24.36 -16.88 15.30
C GLY A 379 -24.39 -17.40 16.74
N THR A 380 -24.16 -16.57 17.76
CA THR A 380 -24.27 -16.97 19.17
C THR A 380 -25.69 -16.86 19.73
N PHE A 381 -26.61 -16.26 18.95
CA PHE A 381 -28.02 -16.04 19.28
C PHE A 381 -28.27 -15.42 20.66
N ALA A 382 -27.30 -14.65 21.16
CA ALA A 382 -27.36 -14.05 22.48
C ALA A 382 -28.11 -12.70 22.44
N PRO A 383 -29.07 -12.46 23.35
CA PRO A 383 -29.95 -11.28 23.33
C PRO A 383 -29.22 -9.94 23.54
N ASN A 384 -28.00 -9.97 24.06
CA ASN A 384 -27.18 -8.78 24.37
C ASN A 384 -26.03 -8.55 23.37
N VAL A 385 -25.93 -9.34 22.30
CA VAL A 385 -24.78 -9.36 21.37
C VAL A 385 -25.19 -8.91 19.96
N THR A 386 -26.15 -7.98 19.87
CA THR A 386 -26.44 -7.23 18.63
C THR A 386 -25.28 -6.33 18.21
N ARG A 387 -24.34 -6.06 19.13
CA ARG A 387 -22.98 -5.65 18.78
C ARG A 387 -22.14 -6.91 18.71
N GLY A 388 -21.65 -7.27 17.52
CA GLY A 388 -20.54 -8.21 17.40
C GLY A 388 -19.50 -7.81 18.44
N THR A 389 -19.05 -8.75 19.27
CA THR A 389 -18.17 -8.51 20.41
C THR A 389 -17.08 -7.49 20.08
N ARG A 390 -17.31 -6.23 20.49
CA ARG A 390 -16.46 -5.03 20.37
C ARG A 390 -15.75 -4.83 19.01
N PRO A 391 -16.35 -4.07 18.07
CA PRO A 391 -15.58 -3.45 16.98
C PRO A 391 -14.62 -2.36 17.50
N ASP A 392 -14.88 -1.82 18.70
CA ASP A 392 -14.41 -0.51 19.14
C ASP A 392 -13.25 -0.47 20.17
N GLU A 393 -12.62 -1.60 20.50
CA GLU A 393 -11.41 -1.58 21.35
C GLU A 393 -10.13 -1.91 20.59
N PHE A 394 -9.99 -1.40 19.37
CA PHE A 394 -8.65 -1.03 18.88
C PHE A 394 -8.44 0.44 19.19
N LYS A 395 -7.82 0.74 20.33
CA LYS A 395 -7.31 2.08 20.58
C LYS A 395 -6.34 2.38 19.43
N SER A 396 -6.52 3.53 18.77
CA SER A 396 -5.63 4.05 17.73
C SER A 396 -4.15 4.14 18.16
N ASN A 397 -3.85 3.88 19.43
CA ASN A 397 -2.51 3.70 19.98
C ASN A 397 -1.83 2.37 19.60
N ASP A 398 -2.57 1.30 19.30
CA ASP A 398 -1.97 0.01 18.87
C ASP A 398 -1.48 0.05 17.40
N LEU A 399 -2.05 0.94 16.58
CA LEU A 399 -1.57 1.24 15.23
C LEU A 399 -0.27 2.04 15.21
N LYS A 400 0.13 2.66 16.33
CA LYS A 400 1.36 3.45 16.43
C LYS A 400 2.57 2.62 16.90
N SER A 401 2.34 1.46 17.52
CA SER A 401 3.40 0.57 18.03
C SER A 401 3.56 -0.72 17.22
N ALA A 402 2.51 -1.17 16.51
CA ALA A 402 2.65 -2.28 15.58
C ALA A 402 3.31 -1.78 14.29
N GLN A 403 4.59 -2.11 14.09
CA GLN A 403 5.11 -2.27 12.73
C GLN A 403 4.07 -3.07 11.95
N ALA A 404 3.51 -2.52 10.87
CA ALA A 404 2.47 -3.18 10.09
C ALA A 404 2.95 -4.60 9.75
N LEU A 405 2.41 -5.58 10.47
CA LEU A 405 2.77 -6.98 10.26
C LEU A 405 2.25 -7.37 8.88
N PRO A 406 2.99 -8.17 8.11
CA PRO A 406 2.48 -8.70 6.85
C PRO A 406 1.11 -9.35 7.09
N GLY A 407 0.16 -9.12 6.18
CA GLY A 407 -1.12 -9.81 6.24
C GLY A 407 -0.94 -11.30 5.99
N ASN A 408 -2.00 -12.07 6.21
CA ASN A 408 -2.05 -13.47 5.86
C ASN A 408 -3.28 -13.71 5.00
N ILE A 409 -3.15 -14.60 4.01
CA ILE A 409 -4.33 -15.13 3.31
C ILE A 409 -4.80 -16.36 4.09
N LEU A 410 -6.03 -16.33 4.58
CA LEU A 410 -6.71 -17.46 5.17
C LEU A 410 -7.52 -18.17 4.08
N ARG A 411 -7.48 -19.50 4.04
CA ARG A 411 -8.40 -20.32 3.24
C ARG A 411 -9.22 -21.18 4.17
N PHE A 412 -10.54 -21.15 4.04
CA PHE A 412 -11.44 -21.98 4.84
C PHE A 412 -12.82 -22.11 4.19
N PRO A 413 -13.59 -23.17 4.51
CA PRO A 413 -14.91 -23.38 3.96
C PRO A 413 -15.94 -22.41 4.58
N ARG A 414 -16.79 -21.83 3.73
CA ARG A 414 -17.86 -20.88 4.07
C ARG A 414 -19.13 -21.21 3.30
N TRP A 415 -20.28 -20.92 3.90
CA TRP A 415 -21.57 -21.00 3.22
C TRP A 415 -21.72 -19.85 2.22
N GLY A 416 -22.01 -20.18 0.96
CA GLY A 416 -22.32 -19.23 -0.11
C GLY A 416 -23.70 -19.51 -0.68
N ILE A 417 -24.34 -18.47 -1.21
CA ILE A 417 -25.70 -18.53 -1.76
C ILE A 417 -25.66 -18.36 -3.27
N ARG A 418 -26.40 -19.21 -3.97
CA ARG A 418 -26.82 -18.98 -5.36
C ARG A 418 -28.35 -18.97 -5.40
N ILE A 419 -28.92 -18.01 -6.09
CA ILE A 419 -30.39 -17.86 -6.20
C ILE A 419 -30.76 -17.52 -7.63
N HIS A 420 -31.71 -18.27 -8.17
CA HIS A 420 -32.34 -17.97 -9.45
C HIS A 420 -33.84 -17.88 -9.24
N CYS A 421 -34.45 -16.90 -9.89
CA CYS A 421 -35.86 -16.61 -9.78
C CYS A 421 -36.50 -16.53 -11.16
N GLN A 422 -37.78 -16.91 -11.23
CA GLN A 422 -38.59 -16.84 -12.43
C GLN A 422 -39.96 -16.27 -12.08
N ARG A 423 -40.43 -15.31 -12.90
CA ARG A 423 -41.79 -14.79 -12.78
C ARG A 423 -42.76 -15.91 -13.12
N LEU A 424 -43.82 -16.04 -12.33
CA LEU A 424 -44.76 -17.15 -12.48
C LEU A 424 -45.34 -17.20 -13.91
N SER A 425 -45.33 -18.34 -14.58
CA SER A 425 -45.97 -18.45 -15.88
C SER A 425 -47.49 -18.26 -15.75
N ASN A 426 -48.16 -17.65 -16.75
CA ASN A 426 -49.62 -17.50 -16.80
C ASN A 426 -50.28 -17.01 -15.49
N GLY A 427 -49.85 -15.88 -14.94
CA GLY A 427 -50.34 -15.39 -13.64
C GLY A 427 -51.86 -15.17 -13.55
N ASN A 428 -52.56 -14.89 -14.66
CA ASN A 428 -54.03 -14.84 -14.69
C ASN A 428 -54.73 -16.16 -14.31
N VAL A 429 -54.04 -17.30 -14.49
CA VAL A 429 -54.52 -18.63 -14.11
C VAL A 429 -53.92 -19.04 -12.76
N ASN A 430 -52.64 -18.77 -12.57
CA ASN A 430 -51.88 -19.30 -11.44
C ASN A 430 -51.94 -18.41 -10.19
N ILE A 431 -52.53 -17.22 -10.27
CA ILE A 431 -52.79 -16.35 -9.12
C ILE A 431 -54.30 -16.19 -9.01
N ILE A 432 -54.83 -16.54 -7.84
CA ILE A 432 -56.22 -16.26 -7.46
C ILE A 432 -56.16 -15.07 -6.49
N PRO A 433 -56.52 -13.85 -6.95
CA PRO A 433 -56.39 -12.63 -6.15
C PRO A 433 -57.15 -12.70 -4.83
N GLN A 434 -58.40 -13.16 -4.89
CA GLN A 434 -59.28 -13.32 -3.73
C GLN A 434 -60.12 -14.59 -3.83
N SER A 435 -60.05 -15.43 -2.79
CA SER A 435 -60.96 -16.54 -2.55
C SER A 435 -62.23 -16.09 -1.82
N GLY A 436 -63.16 -17.03 -1.58
CA GLY A 436 -64.38 -16.77 -0.82
C GLY A 436 -64.14 -16.20 0.59
N ARG A 437 -62.98 -16.46 1.20
CA ARG A 437 -62.53 -15.88 2.48
C ARG A 437 -61.46 -14.79 2.33
N ASN A 438 -61.33 -14.18 1.16
CA ASN A 438 -60.35 -13.14 0.84
C ASN A 438 -58.87 -13.56 0.98
N PHE A 439 -58.54 -14.85 0.90
CA PHE A 439 -57.14 -15.28 0.77
C PHE A 439 -56.68 -15.11 -0.68
N THR A 440 -55.39 -14.83 -0.84
CA THR A 440 -54.74 -14.90 -2.15
C THR A 440 -54.05 -16.26 -2.27
N TYR A 441 -54.31 -16.99 -3.35
CA TYR A 441 -53.62 -18.26 -3.63
C TYR A 441 -52.70 -18.10 -4.83
N VAL A 442 -51.46 -18.57 -4.67
CA VAL A 442 -50.47 -18.64 -5.77
C VAL A 442 -50.15 -20.09 -6.02
N PHE A 443 -50.44 -20.58 -7.22
CA PHE A 443 -50.14 -21.93 -7.69
C PHE A 443 -48.83 -21.94 -8.47
N THR A 444 -47.88 -22.78 -8.09
CA THR A 444 -46.58 -22.89 -8.76
C THR A 444 -46.58 -24.06 -9.75
N PRO A 445 -46.49 -23.81 -11.07
CA PRO A 445 -46.37 -24.86 -12.08
C PRO A 445 -45.07 -25.65 -11.91
N ARG A 446 -45.12 -26.95 -12.20
CA ARG A 446 -43.92 -27.81 -12.18
C ARG A 446 -42.90 -27.39 -13.23
N ASP A 447 -43.34 -26.90 -14.38
CA ASP A 447 -42.43 -26.50 -15.46
C ASP A 447 -41.58 -25.28 -15.08
N ASP A 448 -42.14 -24.34 -14.32
CA ASP A 448 -41.38 -23.20 -13.77
C ASP A 448 -40.30 -23.70 -12.81
N LEU A 449 -40.61 -24.68 -11.96
CA LEU A 449 -39.61 -25.31 -11.08
C LEU A 449 -38.57 -26.14 -11.86
N ARG A 450 -38.98 -26.91 -12.88
CA ARG A 450 -38.04 -27.67 -13.72
C ARG A 450 -37.04 -26.74 -14.40
N SER A 451 -37.51 -25.61 -14.94
CA SER A 451 -36.67 -24.56 -15.51
C SER A 451 -35.67 -24.01 -14.48
N LEU A 452 -36.13 -23.67 -13.28
CA LEU A 452 -35.28 -23.16 -12.20
C LEU A 452 -34.24 -24.18 -11.72
N PHE A 453 -34.62 -25.44 -11.48
CA PHE A 453 -33.65 -26.48 -11.09
C PHE A 453 -32.65 -26.79 -12.22
N ALA A 454 -33.12 -26.82 -13.47
CA ALA A 454 -32.26 -27.01 -14.64
C ALA A 454 -31.23 -25.88 -14.78
N SER A 455 -31.57 -24.64 -14.41
CA SER A 455 -30.63 -23.52 -14.40
C SER A 455 -29.44 -23.72 -13.45
N PHE A 456 -29.57 -24.61 -12.46
CA PHE A 456 -28.48 -25.03 -11.57
C PHE A 456 -27.84 -26.37 -11.97
N ASN A 457 -28.19 -26.91 -13.14
CA ASN A 457 -27.86 -28.27 -13.57
C ASN A 457 -28.32 -29.35 -12.58
N ARG A 458 -29.48 -29.17 -11.95
CA ARG A 458 -30.12 -30.14 -11.05
C ARG A 458 -31.44 -30.63 -11.63
N SER A 459 -31.80 -31.88 -11.35
CA SER A 459 -33.13 -32.40 -11.66
C SER A 459 -34.15 -31.92 -10.63
N LEU A 460 -35.43 -31.82 -11.03
CA LEU A 460 -36.51 -31.52 -10.10
C LEU A 460 -36.59 -32.62 -9.02
N PRO A 461 -36.52 -32.29 -7.72
CA PRO A 461 -36.61 -33.28 -6.65
C PRO A 461 -37.96 -34.00 -6.60
N ALA A 462 -37.97 -35.27 -6.19
CA ALA A 462 -39.16 -36.15 -6.21
C ALA A 462 -40.33 -35.62 -5.37
N ILE A 463 -40.06 -34.86 -4.31
CA ILE A 463 -41.11 -34.18 -3.51
C ILE A 463 -41.98 -33.27 -4.36
N PHE A 464 -41.42 -32.70 -5.44
CA PHE A 464 -42.12 -31.81 -6.35
C PHE A 464 -42.92 -32.52 -7.44
N GLU A 465 -42.70 -33.82 -7.63
CA GLU A 465 -43.42 -34.64 -8.60
C GLU A 465 -44.66 -35.33 -8.01
N ALA A 466 -44.83 -35.26 -6.68
CA ALA A 466 -46.00 -35.79 -5.99
C ALA A 466 -47.30 -35.08 -6.40
N SER A 467 -48.42 -35.81 -6.39
CA SER A 467 -49.74 -35.25 -6.70
C SER A 467 -50.09 -34.10 -5.76
N PHE A 468 -50.65 -33.03 -6.31
CA PHE A 468 -51.10 -31.87 -5.54
C PHE A 468 -52.10 -32.27 -4.44
N ASN A 469 -51.84 -31.83 -3.20
CA ASN A 469 -52.70 -32.12 -2.05
C ASN A 469 -53.48 -30.87 -1.62
N GLU A 470 -54.71 -30.76 -2.10
CA GLU A 470 -55.64 -29.66 -1.79
C GLU A 470 -55.80 -29.41 -0.29
N SER A 471 -55.96 -30.48 0.50
CA SER A 471 -56.20 -30.40 1.95
C SER A 471 -55.04 -29.78 2.73
N SER A 472 -53.82 -29.81 2.18
CA SER A 472 -52.64 -29.22 2.80
C SER A 472 -52.48 -27.73 2.55
N VAL A 473 -53.18 -27.20 1.54
CA VAL A 473 -53.02 -25.81 1.11
C VAL A 473 -54.27 -24.97 1.38
N PHE A 474 -55.45 -25.49 1.05
CA PHE A 474 -56.68 -24.72 1.15
C PHE A 474 -57.01 -24.46 2.61
N LYS A 475 -57.29 -23.20 2.93
CA LYS A 475 -57.69 -22.84 4.27
C LYS A 475 -59.04 -23.50 4.58
N PRO A 476 -59.24 -24.01 5.81
CA PRO A 476 -60.48 -24.69 6.16
C PRO A 476 -61.70 -23.82 5.87
N ASN A 477 -62.70 -24.40 5.18
CA ASN A 477 -63.96 -23.76 4.78
C ASN A 477 -63.82 -22.57 3.83
N ASP A 478 -62.69 -22.45 3.11
CA ASP A 478 -62.54 -21.50 2.02
C ASP A 478 -63.03 -22.10 0.69
N THR A 479 -63.53 -21.25 -0.20
CA THR A 479 -63.99 -21.65 -1.54
C THR A 479 -63.13 -20.97 -2.59
N ILE A 480 -62.66 -21.77 -3.54
CA ILE A 480 -61.75 -21.32 -4.58
C ILE A 480 -62.47 -21.48 -5.93
N PRO A 481 -62.41 -20.48 -6.82
CA PRO A 481 -62.92 -20.62 -8.18
C PRO A 481 -62.05 -21.59 -8.98
N LEU A 482 -62.33 -22.89 -8.87
CA LEU A 482 -61.61 -23.98 -9.56
C LEU A 482 -61.91 -24.00 -11.07
N ASP A 483 -62.89 -23.23 -11.54
CA ASP A 483 -63.26 -23.11 -12.96
C ASP A 483 -62.14 -22.50 -13.82
N ARG A 484 -61.25 -21.72 -13.21
CA ARG A 484 -60.12 -21.05 -13.89
C ARG A 484 -58.80 -21.78 -13.76
N VAL A 485 -58.64 -22.64 -12.75
CA VAL A 485 -57.38 -23.32 -12.47
C VAL A 485 -57.56 -24.80 -12.77
N ASN A 486 -56.84 -25.28 -13.77
CA ASN A 486 -56.76 -26.71 -14.05
C ASN A 486 -55.89 -27.37 -12.96
N ILE A 487 -56.52 -27.75 -11.84
CA ILE A 487 -55.88 -28.42 -10.69
C ILE A 487 -55.71 -29.91 -10.98
N ASN A 488 -55.47 -30.28 -12.24
CA ASN A 488 -55.03 -31.63 -12.53
C ASN A 488 -53.72 -31.88 -11.78
N SER A 489 -53.63 -33.03 -11.12
CA SER A 489 -52.52 -33.47 -10.26
C SER A 489 -51.14 -33.54 -10.93
N MET A 490 -51.03 -33.16 -12.21
CA MET A 490 -49.84 -33.22 -13.06
C MET A 490 -49.18 -31.86 -13.35
N THR A 491 -49.88 -30.73 -13.20
CA THR A 491 -49.38 -29.42 -13.68
C THR A 491 -48.77 -28.56 -12.59
N HIS A 492 -49.26 -28.66 -11.36
CA HIS A 492 -48.84 -27.83 -10.24
C HIS A 492 -48.19 -28.64 -9.14
N PHE A 493 -47.17 -28.06 -8.52
CA PHE A 493 -46.48 -28.67 -7.39
C PHE A 493 -47.12 -28.23 -6.06
N SER A 494 -47.11 -26.92 -5.80
CA SER A 494 -47.57 -26.33 -4.56
C SER A 494 -48.48 -25.16 -4.84
N SER A 495 -49.31 -24.87 -3.86
CA SER A 495 -49.90 -23.54 -3.73
C SER A 495 -49.54 -22.93 -2.40
N SER A 496 -49.52 -21.61 -2.38
CA SER A 496 -49.26 -20.79 -1.21
C SER A 496 -50.50 -19.96 -0.94
N ALA A 497 -51.08 -20.12 0.24
CA ALA A 497 -52.16 -19.26 0.72
C ALA A 497 -51.58 -18.08 1.49
N PHE A 498 -51.94 -16.86 1.10
CA PHE A 498 -51.51 -15.62 1.72
C PHE A 498 -52.70 -14.89 2.34
N GLU A 499 -52.53 -14.44 3.58
CA GLU A 499 -53.58 -13.73 4.31
C GLU A 499 -53.76 -12.30 3.77
N PRO A 500 -54.98 -11.73 3.80
CA PRO A 500 -55.24 -10.34 3.39
C PRO A 500 -54.80 -9.34 4.48
N ASN A 501 -53.52 -9.39 4.83
CA ASN A 501 -52.89 -8.60 5.90
C ASN A 501 -52.58 -7.15 5.49
N GLY A 502 -52.87 -6.75 4.25
CA GLY A 502 -52.59 -5.40 3.75
C GLY A 502 -51.13 -5.12 3.44
N LEU A 503 -50.23 -6.12 3.51
CA LEU A 503 -48.82 -5.92 3.19
C LEU A 503 -48.58 -5.91 1.67
N GLY A 504 -47.71 -4.99 1.23
CA GLY A 504 -47.34 -4.84 -0.18
C GLY A 504 -46.66 -6.08 -0.77
N HIS A 505 -45.94 -6.84 0.06
CA HIS A 505 -45.37 -8.13 -0.32
C HIS A 505 -45.41 -9.16 0.81
N SER A 506 -45.28 -10.44 0.45
CA SER A 506 -45.28 -11.56 1.39
C SER A 506 -44.51 -12.74 0.84
N PHE A 507 -43.86 -13.50 1.73
CA PHE A 507 -43.03 -14.64 1.39
C PHE A 507 -43.66 -15.94 1.85
N LYS A 508 -43.44 -17.02 1.09
CA LYS A 508 -43.71 -18.38 1.53
C LYS A 508 -42.55 -19.28 1.13
N SER A 509 -41.92 -19.87 2.13
CA SER A 509 -40.71 -20.69 1.98
C SER A 509 -41.04 -22.18 2.12
N PHE A 510 -40.44 -23.00 1.27
CA PHE A 510 -40.58 -24.45 1.22
C PHE A 510 -39.18 -25.10 1.21
N PRO A 511 -38.71 -25.61 2.36
CA PRO A 511 -37.44 -26.31 2.40
C PRO A 511 -37.57 -27.64 1.62
N VAL A 512 -36.68 -27.86 0.67
CA VAL A 512 -36.67 -29.06 -0.17
C VAL A 512 -36.03 -30.23 0.57
N ASP A 513 -34.98 -29.91 1.30
CA ASP A 513 -34.22 -30.81 2.15
C ASP A 513 -33.92 -30.09 3.48
N GLN A 514 -33.63 -30.88 4.52
CA GLN A 514 -33.25 -30.36 5.84
C GLN A 514 -31.73 -30.31 6.03
N GLY A 515 -30.96 -30.39 4.93
CA GLY A 515 -29.50 -30.45 4.94
C GLY A 515 -28.91 -31.75 5.48
N ASN A 516 -29.67 -32.85 5.41
CA ASN A 516 -29.26 -34.16 5.92
C ASN A 516 -28.07 -34.77 5.15
N ASP A 517 -27.83 -34.35 3.93
CA ASP A 517 -26.70 -34.80 3.10
C ASP A 517 -25.36 -34.14 3.50
N GLY A 518 -25.40 -33.11 4.33
CA GLY A 518 -24.23 -32.36 4.79
C GLY A 518 -23.68 -31.36 3.77
N PHE A 519 -24.36 -31.12 2.65
CA PHE A 519 -23.89 -30.25 1.55
C PHE A 519 -24.62 -28.90 1.50
N GLY A 520 -25.36 -28.55 2.55
CA GLY A 520 -26.05 -27.29 2.69
C GLY A 520 -27.56 -27.45 2.64
N TRP A 521 -28.27 -26.49 2.05
CA TRP A 521 -29.73 -26.47 2.02
C TRP A 521 -30.23 -26.01 0.66
N THR A 522 -31.31 -26.64 0.18
CA THR A 522 -32.08 -26.20 -0.97
C THR A 522 -33.44 -25.70 -0.50
N GLN A 523 -33.83 -24.52 -0.95
CA GLN A 523 -35.11 -23.93 -0.60
C GLN A 523 -35.81 -23.36 -1.83
N VAL A 524 -37.14 -23.55 -1.88
CA VAL A 524 -38.01 -22.86 -2.82
C VAL A 524 -38.72 -21.74 -2.09
N GLU A 525 -38.65 -20.52 -2.62
CA GLU A 525 -39.36 -19.37 -2.07
C GLU A 525 -40.33 -18.78 -3.08
N VAL A 526 -41.54 -18.46 -2.61
CA VAL A 526 -42.56 -17.78 -3.39
C VAL A 526 -42.75 -16.38 -2.83
N LEU A 527 -42.48 -15.38 -3.65
CA LEU A 527 -42.80 -13.98 -3.39
C LEU A 527 -44.16 -13.66 -4.02
N LEU A 528 -45.07 -13.12 -3.22
CA LEU A 528 -46.31 -12.49 -3.69
C LEU A 528 -46.23 -10.98 -3.45
N VAL A 529 -46.51 -10.20 -4.49
CA VAL A 529 -46.65 -8.74 -4.45
C VAL A 529 -48.12 -8.39 -4.65
N ARG A 530 -48.63 -7.48 -3.82
CA ARG A 530 -50.00 -6.97 -3.82
C ARG A 530 -49.97 -5.47 -3.64
N LEU A 531 -50.27 -4.72 -4.69
CA LEU A 531 -50.15 -3.28 -4.67
C LEU A 531 -51.41 -2.60 -5.17
N ASN A 532 -51.77 -1.53 -4.48
CA ASN A 532 -52.87 -0.67 -4.90
C ASN A 532 -52.45 0.11 -6.16
N THR A 533 -53.27 0.03 -7.21
CA THR A 533 -52.96 0.64 -8.51
C THR A 533 -52.95 2.17 -8.46
N THR A 534 -53.60 2.78 -7.47
CA THR A 534 -53.54 4.24 -7.27
C THR A 534 -52.13 4.73 -6.89
N PHE A 535 -51.35 3.89 -6.19
CA PHE A 535 -49.96 4.21 -5.84
C PHE A 535 -48.95 3.67 -6.85
N THR A 536 -49.41 2.97 -7.88
CA THR A 536 -48.57 2.32 -8.89
C THR A 536 -49.13 2.57 -10.29
N PRO A 537 -49.19 3.85 -10.73
CA PRO A 537 -49.86 4.22 -11.98
C PRO A 537 -49.22 3.61 -13.23
N ASN A 538 -47.94 3.24 -13.15
CA ASN A 538 -47.18 2.59 -14.22
C ASN A 538 -46.99 1.08 -13.98
N GLY A 539 -47.73 0.50 -13.02
CA GLY A 539 -47.60 -0.89 -12.63
C GLY A 539 -48.23 -1.86 -13.63
N ASP A 540 -47.42 -2.77 -14.17
CA ASP A 540 -47.81 -3.86 -15.07
C ASP A 540 -47.82 -5.20 -14.30
N PHE A 541 -49.00 -5.53 -13.77
CA PHE A 541 -49.22 -6.69 -12.92
C PHE A 541 -49.70 -7.91 -13.71
N GLN A 542 -49.39 -9.11 -13.22
CA GLN A 542 -49.85 -10.35 -13.87
C GLN A 542 -51.35 -10.55 -13.84
N VAL A 543 -52.01 -10.10 -12.77
CA VAL A 543 -53.46 -10.14 -12.61
C VAL A 543 -53.92 -8.97 -11.77
N TYR A 544 -55.13 -8.50 -12.01
CA TYR A 544 -55.77 -7.41 -11.27
C TYR A 544 -57.04 -7.92 -10.60
N ASP A 545 -57.25 -7.49 -9.35
CA ASP A 545 -58.53 -7.63 -8.68
C ASP A 545 -59.37 -6.37 -8.92
N PRO A 546 -60.54 -6.49 -9.59
CA PRO A 546 -61.37 -5.34 -9.90
C PRO A 546 -61.95 -4.72 -8.63
N PRO A 547 -62.16 -3.39 -8.62
CA PRO A 547 -62.72 -2.72 -7.45
C PRO A 547 -64.15 -3.18 -7.17
N LYS A 548 -64.45 -3.52 -5.91
CA LYS A 548 -65.78 -3.98 -5.46
C LYS A 548 -66.86 -2.88 -5.45
N SER A 549 -66.46 -1.62 -5.56
CA SER A 549 -67.36 -0.45 -5.61
C SER A 549 -66.70 0.68 -6.41
N SER A 550 -67.47 1.68 -6.84
CA SER A 550 -66.95 2.82 -7.61
C SER A 550 -65.86 3.64 -6.90
N ASN A 551 -65.79 3.54 -5.56
CA ASN A 551 -64.81 4.24 -4.73
C ASN A 551 -63.65 3.33 -4.28
N ALA A 552 -63.70 2.03 -4.60
CA ALA A 552 -62.63 1.10 -4.30
C ALA A 552 -61.53 1.19 -5.38
N THR A 553 -60.30 0.98 -4.96
CA THR A 553 -59.12 0.99 -5.83
C THR A 553 -58.77 -0.44 -6.20
N SER A 554 -58.34 -0.67 -7.44
CA SER A 554 -57.93 -2.00 -7.89
C SER A 554 -56.61 -2.39 -7.21
N ILE A 555 -56.45 -3.69 -6.96
CA ILE A 555 -55.18 -4.24 -6.46
C ILE A 555 -54.55 -5.05 -7.59
N GLY A 556 -53.30 -4.73 -7.92
CA GLY A 556 -52.46 -5.49 -8.82
C GLY A 556 -51.68 -6.57 -8.08
N TYR A 557 -51.50 -7.72 -8.71
CA TYR A 557 -50.81 -8.89 -8.15
C TYR A 557 -49.71 -9.36 -9.09
N ASP A 558 -48.52 -9.56 -8.53
CA ASP A 558 -47.38 -10.19 -9.19
C ASP A 558 -46.84 -11.31 -8.30
N ALA A 559 -46.34 -12.39 -8.91
CA ALA A 559 -45.67 -13.46 -8.18
C ALA A 559 -44.38 -13.90 -8.88
N THR A 560 -43.41 -14.29 -8.07
CA THR A 560 -42.14 -14.88 -8.53
C THR A 560 -41.79 -16.06 -7.64
N VAL A 561 -41.21 -17.08 -8.25
CA VAL A 561 -40.71 -18.27 -7.56
C VAL A 561 -39.19 -18.32 -7.70
N CYS A 562 -38.50 -18.62 -6.62
CA CYS A 562 -37.05 -18.69 -6.55
C CYS A 562 -36.60 -20.03 -6.02
N VAL A 563 -35.45 -20.49 -6.50
CA VAL A 563 -34.70 -21.60 -5.91
C VAL A 563 -33.41 -21.01 -5.32
N GLU A 564 -33.23 -21.21 -4.02
CA GLU A 564 -32.07 -20.80 -3.24
C GLU A 564 -31.22 -22.04 -2.91
N LEU A 565 -29.94 -21.98 -3.25
CA LEU A 565 -28.94 -22.99 -2.93
C LEU A 565 -27.91 -22.40 -1.97
N PHE A 566 -27.90 -22.93 -0.75
CA PHE A 566 -26.88 -22.67 0.25
C PHE A 566 -25.86 -23.80 0.15
N GLU A 567 -24.65 -23.53 -0.30
CA GLU A 567 -23.63 -24.55 -0.56
C GLU A 567 -22.29 -24.14 0.06
N PRO A 568 -21.41 -25.08 0.42
CA PRO A 568 -20.11 -24.75 0.98
C PRO A 568 -19.08 -24.47 -0.13
N TYR A 569 -18.27 -23.44 0.09
CA TYR A 569 -17.15 -23.05 -0.78
C TYR A 569 -15.91 -22.77 0.06
N VAL A 570 -14.74 -23.17 -0.43
CA VAL A 570 -13.46 -22.75 0.15
C VAL A 570 -13.12 -21.37 -0.41
N VAL A 571 -13.06 -20.36 0.46
CA VAL A 571 -12.83 -18.97 0.08
C VAL A 571 -11.49 -18.50 0.63
N GLY A 572 -10.72 -17.80 -0.21
CA GLY A 572 -9.51 -17.09 0.21
C GLY A 572 -9.87 -15.72 0.78
N VAL A 573 -9.43 -15.43 1.99
CA VAL A 573 -9.74 -14.23 2.76
C VAL A 573 -8.43 -13.57 3.17
N TYR A 574 -8.24 -12.31 2.82
CA TYR A 574 -7.09 -11.54 3.25
C TYR A 574 -7.34 -10.98 4.65
N ASN A 575 -6.48 -11.34 5.59
CA ASN A 575 -6.47 -10.82 6.95
C ASN A 575 -5.23 -9.92 7.12
N ASN A 576 -5.43 -8.66 7.48
CA ASN A 576 -4.33 -7.76 7.81
C ASN A 576 -4.59 -7.07 9.17
N SER A 577 -3.52 -6.63 9.82
CA SER A 577 -3.62 -5.93 11.11
C SER A 577 -4.32 -4.56 11.02
N ASN A 578 -4.43 -4.00 9.81
CA ASN A 578 -4.81 -2.60 9.60
C ASN A 578 -6.24 -2.42 9.04
N GLY A 579 -6.93 -3.49 8.64
CA GLY A 579 -8.19 -3.44 7.88
C GLY A 579 -9.19 -4.53 8.28
N ILE A 580 -10.43 -4.40 7.81
CA ILE A 580 -11.44 -5.45 7.95
C ILE A 580 -11.01 -6.60 7.02
N PRO A 581 -11.11 -7.88 7.42
CA PRO A 581 -10.82 -9.00 6.54
C PRO A 581 -11.63 -8.90 5.25
N GLN A 582 -11.01 -9.26 4.11
CA GLN A 582 -11.65 -9.14 2.80
C GLN A 582 -11.62 -10.46 2.05
N SER A 583 -12.76 -10.87 1.51
CA SER A 583 -12.85 -12.04 0.65
C SER A 583 -12.24 -11.74 -0.71
N LEU A 584 -11.27 -12.55 -1.14
CA LEU A 584 -10.52 -12.35 -2.38
C LEU A 584 -11.08 -13.17 -3.55
N MET A 585 -11.30 -14.46 -3.33
CA MET A 585 -11.65 -15.41 -4.40
C MET A 585 -12.22 -16.71 -3.84
N ILE A 586 -13.03 -17.39 -4.65
CA ILE A 586 -13.40 -18.80 -4.44
C ILE A 586 -12.21 -19.64 -4.90
N VAL A 587 -11.67 -20.45 -3.99
CA VAL A 587 -10.59 -21.39 -4.27
C VAL A 587 -11.16 -22.68 -4.85
N ASP A 588 -12.22 -23.19 -4.22
CA ASP A 588 -12.89 -24.41 -4.65
C ASP A 588 -14.34 -24.45 -4.16
N LYS A 589 -15.21 -25.18 -4.85
CA LYS A 589 -16.56 -25.52 -4.37
C LYS A 589 -16.50 -26.82 -3.56
N ALA A 590 -16.05 -26.70 -2.31
CA ALA A 590 -15.85 -27.82 -1.42
C ALA A 590 -16.24 -27.48 0.03
N LYS A 591 -16.62 -28.52 0.78
CA LYS A 591 -16.94 -28.42 2.21
C LYS A 591 -15.74 -28.42 3.13
N GLU A 592 -14.59 -28.86 2.65
CA GLU A 592 -13.32 -28.91 3.38
C GLU A 592 -12.17 -28.46 2.49
N ILE A 593 -11.06 -28.10 3.13
CA ILE A 593 -9.86 -27.71 2.40
C ILE A 593 -9.09 -28.99 2.05
N LEU A 594 -9.02 -29.32 0.76
CA LEU A 594 -8.26 -30.47 0.29
C LEU A 594 -6.79 -30.08 0.03
N PRO A 595 -5.81 -30.85 0.54
CA PRO A 595 -4.41 -30.58 0.24
C PRO A 595 -4.16 -30.87 -1.23
N ASP A 596 -3.57 -29.89 -1.92
CA ASP A 596 -3.12 -30.11 -3.29
C ASP A 596 -2.12 -31.27 -3.28
N PRO A 597 -2.39 -32.37 -4.01
CA PRO A 597 -1.52 -33.54 -4.01
C PRO A 597 -0.09 -33.23 -4.49
N THR A 598 0.12 -32.11 -5.19
CA THR A 598 1.46 -31.63 -5.58
C THR A 598 2.19 -30.89 -4.46
N ALA A 599 1.47 -30.21 -3.55
CA ALA A 599 2.04 -29.50 -2.40
C ALA A 599 2.56 -30.46 -1.32
N ILE A 600 1.92 -31.63 -1.18
CA ILE A 600 2.35 -32.70 -0.26
C ILE A 600 3.78 -33.17 -0.59
N LYS A 601 4.17 -33.18 -1.87
CA LYS A 601 5.52 -33.60 -2.32
C LYS A 601 6.63 -32.59 -2.00
N LYS A 602 6.30 -31.31 -1.74
CA LYS A 602 7.29 -30.27 -1.41
C LYS A 602 7.50 -30.04 0.09
N GLY A 603 6.90 -30.88 0.94
CA GLY A 603 7.07 -30.77 2.39
C GLY A 603 6.34 -29.58 3.00
N GLY A 604 5.11 -29.32 2.55
CA GLY A 604 4.15 -28.48 3.29
C GLY A 604 3.90 -29.10 4.66
N LYS A 605 4.78 -28.79 5.62
CA LYS A 605 4.68 -29.29 6.99
C LYS A 605 3.56 -28.54 7.69
N SER A 606 2.44 -29.22 7.94
CA SER A 606 1.48 -28.80 8.97
C SER A 606 2.25 -28.61 10.27
N ALA A 607 2.40 -27.37 10.73
CA ALA A 607 3.24 -27.04 11.88
C ALA A 607 2.70 -27.63 13.20
N SER A 608 1.42 -27.99 13.24
CA SER A 608 0.77 -28.75 14.29
C SER A 608 -0.70 -28.92 13.92
N GLN A 609 -1.21 -30.15 13.88
CA GLN A 609 -2.64 -30.37 13.68
C GLN A 609 -3.40 -29.72 14.84
N VAL A 610 -4.22 -28.71 14.53
CA VAL A 610 -4.98 -27.99 15.56
C VAL A 610 -6.07 -28.93 16.08
N LYS A 611 -6.06 -29.23 17.38
CA LYS A 611 -7.05 -30.13 18.00
C LYS A 611 -8.35 -29.38 18.30
N GLY A 612 -9.48 -30.10 18.20
CA GLY A 612 -10.79 -29.56 18.61
C GLY A 612 -11.42 -28.57 17.63
N VAL A 613 -10.99 -28.57 16.36
CA VAL A 613 -11.61 -27.78 15.29
C VAL A 613 -12.29 -28.70 14.28
N LYS A 614 -13.40 -28.25 13.72
CA LYS A 614 -14.04 -28.92 12.57
C LYS A 614 -13.27 -28.60 11.29
N THR A 615 -13.02 -29.61 10.46
CA THR A 615 -12.27 -29.44 9.20
C THR A 615 -13.18 -29.21 7.99
N ALA A 616 -14.45 -29.60 8.12
CA ALA A 616 -15.45 -29.52 7.08
C ALA A 616 -16.71 -28.81 7.59
N LEU A 617 -17.34 -28.00 6.73
CA LEU A 617 -18.71 -27.56 6.94
C LEU A 617 -19.66 -28.76 6.79
N ASN A 618 -20.67 -28.78 7.63
CA ASN A 618 -21.69 -29.83 7.62
C ASN A 618 -23.04 -29.23 8.03
N SER A 619 -24.06 -29.39 7.17
CA SER A 619 -25.44 -28.94 7.42
C SER A 619 -26.27 -29.90 8.28
N THR A 620 -25.81 -31.14 8.52
CA THR A 620 -26.56 -32.12 9.31
C THR A 620 -26.80 -31.62 10.73
N GLY A 621 -28.07 -31.59 11.16
CA GLY A 621 -28.47 -31.13 12.50
C GLY A 621 -28.52 -29.60 12.68
N LEU A 622 -28.22 -28.83 11.63
CA LEU A 622 -28.26 -27.37 11.65
C LEU A 622 -29.58 -26.77 11.13
N PHE A 623 -30.55 -27.61 10.72
CA PHE A 623 -31.78 -27.16 10.07
C PHE A 623 -32.57 -26.13 10.90
N VAL A 624 -32.70 -26.35 12.22
CA VAL A 624 -33.45 -25.40 13.08
C VAL A 624 -32.77 -24.04 13.14
N ALA A 625 -31.43 -24.01 13.17
CA ALA A 625 -30.68 -22.76 13.12
C ALA A 625 -30.84 -22.09 11.75
N TYR A 626 -30.72 -22.86 10.66
CA TYR A 626 -30.98 -22.37 9.29
C TYR A 626 -32.39 -21.77 9.16
N GLU A 627 -33.43 -22.46 9.63
CA GLU A 627 -34.82 -22.01 9.57
C GLU A 627 -35.02 -20.68 10.30
N VAL A 628 -34.49 -20.55 11.52
CA VAL A 628 -34.52 -19.30 12.30
C VAL A 628 -33.84 -18.15 11.55
N LEU A 629 -32.69 -18.42 10.94
CA LEU A 629 -31.92 -17.41 10.20
C LEU A 629 -32.56 -17.04 8.87
N HIS A 630 -33.20 -18.00 8.22
CA HIS A 630 -34.01 -17.78 7.03
C HIS A 630 -35.19 -16.85 7.34
N ASP A 631 -35.96 -17.19 8.37
CA ASP A 631 -37.07 -16.35 8.83
C ASP A 631 -36.58 -14.99 9.34
N ASN A 632 -35.38 -14.90 9.92
CA ASN A 632 -34.76 -13.61 10.27
C ASN A 632 -34.55 -12.73 9.04
N SER A 633 -33.98 -13.28 7.97
CA SER A 633 -33.77 -12.54 6.72
C SER A 633 -35.10 -12.05 6.14
N ASN A 634 -36.09 -12.93 6.05
CA ASN A 634 -37.42 -12.58 5.56
C ASN A 634 -38.11 -11.53 6.42
N ASN A 635 -38.04 -11.65 7.75
CA ASN A 635 -38.62 -10.67 8.66
C ASN A 635 -37.95 -9.30 8.53
N GLN A 636 -36.65 -9.22 8.22
CA GLN A 636 -35.98 -7.93 7.94
C GLN A 636 -36.54 -7.27 6.69
N ILE A 637 -36.77 -8.04 5.63
CA ILE A 637 -37.36 -7.53 4.38
C ILE A 637 -38.82 -7.09 4.63
N ILE A 638 -39.59 -7.92 5.33
CA ILE A 638 -41.01 -7.67 5.61
C ILE A 638 -41.20 -6.41 6.47
N LYS A 639 -40.24 -6.06 7.34
CA LYS A 639 -40.32 -4.85 8.17
C LYS A 639 -40.35 -3.54 7.38
N ASP A 640 -39.85 -3.54 6.14
CA ASP A 640 -39.98 -2.40 5.23
C ASP A 640 -41.35 -2.30 4.56
N ASN A 641 -42.27 -3.26 4.79
CA ASN A 641 -43.66 -3.08 4.35
C ASN A 641 -44.28 -1.90 5.10
N GLY A 642 -44.66 -0.85 4.35
CA GLY A 642 -45.33 0.32 4.88
C GLY A 642 -46.56 -0.05 5.70
N ARG A 643 -46.62 0.45 6.94
CA ARG A 643 -47.77 0.25 7.86
C ARG A 643 -48.85 1.30 7.70
N ASP A 644 -48.61 2.32 6.87
CA ASP A 644 -49.43 3.53 6.79
C ASP A 644 -50.66 3.39 5.87
N GLY A 645 -50.76 2.28 5.12
CA GLY A 645 -51.90 1.98 4.26
C GLY A 645 -51.88 0.54 3.73
N ARG A 646 -53.03 0.04 3.27
CA ARG A 646 -53.12 -1.31 2.70
C ARG A 646 -52.52 -1.35 1.29
N TYR A 647 -51.62 -2.30 1.06
CA TYR A 647 -51.03 -2.61 -0.25
C TYR A 647 -50.27 -1.42 -0.87
N VAL A 648 -49.58 -0.65 -0.04
CA VAL A 648 -48.77 0.51 -0.48
C VAL A 648 -47.37 0.02 -0.89
N PRO A 649 -46.78 0.56 -1.99
CA PRO A 649 -45.40 0.22 -2.38
C PRO A 649 -44.40 0.70 -1.33
N SER A 650 -43.33 -0.07 -1.13
CA SER A 650 -42.18 0.32 -0.33
C SER A 650 -40.93 0.51 -1.19
N PRO A 651 -39.89 1.21 -0.71
CA PRO A 651 -38.62 1.32 -1.41
C PRO A 651 -38.02 -0.05 -1.76
N THR A 652 -38.14 -1.03 -0.87
CA THR A 652 -37.72 -2.41 -1.12
C THR A 652 -38.45 -3.02 -2.32
N LEU A 653 -39.77 -2.85 -2.42
CA LEU A 653 -40.53 -3.38 -3.56
C LEU A 653 -40.18 -2.70 -4.88
N ILE A 654 -39.98 -1.38 -4.86
CA ILE A 654 -39.56 -0.64 -6.06
C ILE A 654 -38.20 -1.15 -6.55
N SER A 655 -37.29 -1.49 -5.63
CA SER A 655 -35.97 -2.06 -5.97
C SER A 655 -36.03 -3.42 -6.68
N TYR A 656 -37.16 -4.13 -6.59
CA TYR A 656 -37.39 -5.39 -7.32
C TYR A 656 -37.85 -5.14 -8.77
N THR A 657 -37.96 -3.88 -9.18
CA THR A 657 -38.44 -3.46 -10.50
C THR A 657 -37.43 -2.54 -11.18
N GLY A 658 -37.65 -2.21 -12.44
CA GLY A 658 -36.81 -1.25 -13.18
C GLY A 658 -37.13 0.23 -12.91
N GLY A 659 -38.06 0.53 -12.00
CA GLY A 659 -38.51 1.91 -11.75
C GLY A 659 -37.85 2.58 -10.53
N SER A 660 -38.24 3.83 -10.29
CA SER A 660 -37.63 4.67 -9.25
C SER A 660 -38.63 5.63 -8.61
N GLY A 661 -38.42 5.96 -7.34
CA GLY A 661 -39.28 6.88 -6.58
C GLY A 661 -40.52 6.19 -6.00
N PRO A 662 -41.28 6.88 -5.13
CA PRO A 662 -42.32 6.25 -4.29
C PRO A 662 -43.51 5.65 -5.05
N LEU A 663 -43.79 6.13 -6.27
CA LEU A 663 -44.84 5.60 -7.15
C LEU A 663 -44.24 4.82 -8.34
N GLY A 664 -42.96 4.48 -8.27
CA GLY A 664 -42.16 3.97 -9.36
C GLY A 664 -42.25 2.46 -9.59
N TYR A 665 -43.23 1.76 -9.01
CA TYR A 665 -43.39 0.34 -9.31
C TYR A 665 -43.78 0.15 -10.78
N THR A 666 -43.04 -0.70 -11.48
CA THR A 666 -43.29 -1.03 -12.89
C THR A 666 -43.71 -2.48 -13.03
N GLN A 667 -42.76 -3.40 -13.09
CA GLN A 667 -43.03 -4.82 -13.23
C GLN A 667 -42.05 -5.60 -12.35
N LEU A 668 -42.52 -6.64 -11.67
CA LEU A 668 -41.65 -7.51 -10.87
C LEU A 668 -40.58 -8.17 -11.75
N SER A 669 -39.32 -7.85 -11.48
CA SER A 669 -38.16 -8.42 -12.18
C SER A 669 -37.57 -9.56 -11.35
N PRO A 670 -37.63 -10.81 -11.82
CA PRO A 670 -37.06 -11.95 -11.09
C PRO A 670 -35.57 -11.80 -10.81
N LYS A 671 -34.83 -11.18 -11.75
CA LYS A 671 -33.39 -10.96 -11.60
C LYS A 671 -33.07 -9.97 -10.48
N LEU A 672 -33.78 -8.84 -10.44
CA LEU A 672 -33.56 -7.82 -9.40
C LEU A 672 -33.99 -8.33 -8.03
N PHE A 673 -35.10 -9.06 -7.98
CA PHE A 673 -35.52 -9.72 -6.74
C PHE A 673 -34.51 -10.77 -6.27
N ALA A 674 -34.00 -11.63 -7.17
CA ALA A 674 -32.97 -12.63 -6.85
C ALA A 674 -31.73 -11.97 -6.23
N GLU A 675 -31.23 -10.90 -6.85
CA GLU A 675 -30.08 -10.15 -6.35
C GLU A 675 -30.36 -9.50 -4.99
N ALA A 676 -31.53 -8.88 -4.82
CA ALA A 676 -31.90 -8.24 -3.56
C ALA A 676 -32.08 -9.26 -2.42
N LYS A 677 -32.71 -10.41 -2.69
CA LYS A 677 -32.86 -11.51 -1.72
C LYS A 677 -31.50 -12.10 -1.35
N ALA A 678 -30.62 -12.37 -2.32
CA ALA A 678 -29.26 -12.86 -2.04
C ALA A 678 -28.49 -11.92 -1.11
N LYS A 679 -28.58 -10.60 -1.35
CA LYS A 679 -27.95 -9.57 -0.52
C LYS A 679 -28.54 -9.56 0.88
N ALA A 680 -29.87 -9.65 1.00
CA ALA A 680 -30.55 -9.70 2.28
C ALA A 680 -30.12 -10.92 3.10
N ASP A 681 -30.03 -12.11 2.50
CA ASP A 681 -29.57 -13.32 3.18
C ASP A 681 -28.09 -13.26 3.53
N CYS A 682 -27.25 -12.66 2.69
CA CYS A 682 -25.84 -12.45 3.02
C CYS A 682 -25.65 -11.50 4.19
N SER A 683 -26.56 -10.56 4.43
CA SER A 683 -26.47 -9.67 5.58
C SER A 683 -27.20 -10.20 6.82
N ASN A 684 -28.27 -10.96 6.66
CA ASN A 684 -29.17 -11.31 7.76
C ASN A 684 -29.24 -12.81 8.09
N LEU A 685 -28.67 -13.68 7.26
CA LEU A 685 -28.67 -15.14 7.45
C LEU A 685 -27.23 -15.66 7.57
N LEU A 686 -26.41 -15.51 6.54
CA LEU A 686 -25.06 -16.08 6.48
C LEU A 686 -24.12 -15.67 7.62
N PRO A 687 -24.09 -14.40 8.11
CA PRO A 687 -23.20 -14.02 9.19
C PRO A 687 -23.45 -14.80 10.48
N TYR A 688 -24.70 -15.23 10.66
CA TYR A 688 -25.15 -15.97 11.83
C TYR A 688 -24.99 -17.48 11.70
N LEU A 689 -24.54 -18.01 10.55
CA LEU A 689 -24.11 -19.41 10.43
C LEU A 689 -22.70 -19.65 11.00
N ALA A 690 -22.03 -18.59 11.45
CA ALA A 690 -20.78 -18.65 12.20
C ALA A 690 -21.01 -18.12 13.60
N GLY A 691 -20.85 -18.97 14.62
CA GLY A 691 -21.08 -18.66 16.03
C GLY A 691 -19.83 -18.86 16.86
N SER A 692 -19.93 -19.65 17.93
CA SER A 692 -18.81 -19.99 18.81
C SER A 692 -18.11 -21.30 18.42
N GLY A 693 -18.56 -21.97 17.37
CA GLY A 693 -17.95 -23.18 16.83
C GLY A 693 -16.63 -22.91 16.10
N LYS A 694 -15.58 -23.67 16.44
CA LYS A 694 -14.26 -23.54 15.82
C LYS A 694 -14.14 -24.38 14.56
N SER A 695 -13.62 -23.78 13.50
CA SER A 695 -13.33 -24.38 12.20
C SER A 695 -11.85 -24.20 11.84
N LEU A 696 -11.34 -25.09 11.00
CA LEU A 696 -9.97 -25.07 10.51
C LEU A 696 -9.83 -24.06 9.35
N ALA A 697 -8.77 -23.23 9.42
CA ALA A 697 -8.33 -22.42 8.30
C ALA A 697 -6.84 -22.66 8.01
N TRP A 698 -6.45 -22.50 6.76
CA TRP A 698 -5.04 -22.48 6.34
C TRP A 698 -4.58 -21.04 6.16
N SER A 699 -3.60 -20.64 6.96
CA SER A 699 -2.97 -19.34 6.93
C SER A 699 -1.71 -19.37 6.09
N PHE A 700 -1.70 -18.61 5.00
CA PHE A 700 -0.55 -18.39 4.14
C PHE A 700 0.04 -17.03 4.50
N GLN A 701 1.24 -17.03 5.07
CA GLN A 701 1.90 -15.80 5.51
C GLN A 701 2.44 -15.00 4.32
N ASP A 702 2.24 -13.69 4.36
CA ASP A 702 2.83 -12.81 3.37
C ASP A 702 4.32 -12.59 3.64
N ARG A 703 5.10 -12.56 2.55
CA ARG A 703 6.51 -12.18 2.60
C ARG A 703 6.70 -10.83 1.92
N VAL A 704 7.23 -9.87 2.67
CA VAL A 704 7.67 -8.60 2.11
C VAL A 704 9.05 -8.79 1.48
N LEU A 705 9.06 -9.01 0.18
CA LEU A 705 10.27 -9.12 -0.62
C LEU A 705 10.55 -7.79 -1.31
N THR A 706 11.75 -7.61 -1.86
CA THR A 706 12.05 -6.43 -2.65
C THR A 706 12.34 -6.76 -4.11
N THR A 707 11.90 -5.85 -4.98
CA THR A 707 12.27 -5.77 -6.38
C THR A 707 13.19 -4.58 -6.57
N VAL A 708 14.35 -4.83 -7.15
CA VAL A 708 15.37 -3.80 -7.42
C VAL A 708 15.39 -3.45 -8.91
N TYR A 709 15.28 -2.16 -9.20
CA TYR A 709 15.31 -1.58 -10.53
C TYR A 709 16.59 -0.77 -10.71
N LEU A 710 17.21 -0.90 -11.87
CA LEU A 710 18.32 -0.04 -12.28
C LEU A 710 17.74 1.05 -13.18
N ASP A 711 17.83 2.30 -12.76
CA ASP A 711 17.43 3.43 -13.59
C ASP A 711 18.47 3.68 -14.68
N TRP A 712 18.22 3.14 -15.87
CA TRP A 712 19.11 3.30 -17.03
C TRP A 712 19.27 4.75 -17.48
N ILE A 713 18.25 5.59 -17.27
CA ILE A 713 18.24 7.00 -17.66
C ILE A 713 19.25 7.77 -16.81
N LEU A 714 19.43 7.39 -15.54
CA LEU A 714 20.44 7.99 -14.66
C LEU A 714 21.79 7.27 -14.74
N ALA A 715 21.79 5.94 -14.90
CA ALA A 715 23.02 5.13 -14.91
C ALA A 715 23.95 5.47 -16.07
N ILE A 716 23.42 5.52 -17.29
CA ILE A 716 24.23 5.70 -18.51
C ILE A 716 24.89 7.08 -18.53
N PRO A 717 24.15 8.21 -18.32
CA PRO A 717 24.77 9.53 -18.30
C PRO A 717 25.78 9.70 -17.16
N LEU A 718 25.54 9.11 -15.99
CA LEU A 718 26.50 9.20 -14.88
C LEU A 718 27.83 8.52 -15.25
N VAL A 719 27.79 7.27 -15.74
CA VAL A 719 28.99 6.54 -16.16
C VAL A 719 29.71 7.25 -17.30
N LEU A 720 28.96 7.77 -18.27
CA LEU A 720 29.52 8.55 -19.38
C LEU A 720 30.19 9.83 -18.89
N PHE A 721 29.56 10.55 -17.96
CA PHE A 721 30.12 11.76 -17.38
C PHE A 721 31.43 11.50 -16.63
N ILE A 722 31.50 10.42 -15.83
CA ILE A 722 32.72 10.00 -15.14
C ILE A 722 33.82 9.67 -16.15
N LEU A 723 33.49 8.90 -17.19
CA LEU A 723 34.41 8.54 -18.26
C LEU A 723 34.98 9.79 -18.94
N VAL A 724 34.13 10.75 -19.31
CA VAL A 724 34.54 12.01 -19.94
C VAL A 724 35.45 12.79 -19.00
N MET A 725 35.10 12.90 -17.71
CA MET A 725 35.93 13.60 -16.72
C MET A 725 37.30 12.94 -16.55
N GLY A 726 37.38 11.60 -16.51
CA GLY A 726 38.64 10.88 -16.44
C GLY A 726 39.50 11.03 -17.70
N VAL A 727 38.90 10.96 -18.88
CA VAL A 727 39.59 11.18 -20.16
C VAL A 727 40.11 12.60 -20.26
N VAL A 728 39.32 13.61 -19.86
CA VAL A 728 39.76 15.01 -19.81
C VAL A 728 40.92 15.18 -18.83
N ALA A 729 40.82 14.55 -17.65
CA ALA A 729 41.87 14.60 -16.64
C ALA A 729 43.18 13.98 -17.13
N GLY A 730 43.12 12.90 -17.91
CA GLY A 730 44.30 12.21 -18.43
C GLY A 730 44.92 12.85 -19.68
N LEU A 731 44.13 13.44 -20.58
CA LEU A 731 44.62 13.99 -21.85
C LEU A 731 45.08 15.45 -21.78
N PHE A 732 44.48 16.25 -20.90
CA PHE A 732 44.71 17.70 -20.86
C PHE A 732 45.65 18.14 -19.73
N VAL A 733 46.63 17.30 -19.36
CA VAL A 733 47.65 17.66 -18.35
C VAL A 733 48.54 18.78 -18.90
N PRO A 734 48.52 19.99 -18.32
CA PRO A 734 49.25 21.13 -18.88
C PRO A 734 50.76 20.95 -18.70
N LYS A 735 51.56 21.27 -19.74
CA LYS A 735 53.02 21.39 -19.57
C LYS A 735 53.36 22.50 -18.54
N LEU A 736 54.51 22.42 -17.89
CA LEU A 736 54.94 23.51 -17.01
C LEU A 736 55.29 24.78 -17.80
N PRO A 737 55.27 25.97 -17.17
CA PRO A 737 55.83 27.17 -17.75
C PRO A 737 57.29 26.95 -18.16
N LEU A 738 57.75 27.64 -19.22
CA LEU A 738 59.11 27.51 -19.77
C LEU A 738 59.46 26.13 -20.38
N ASP A 739 58.45 25.30 -20.68
CA ASP A 739 58.58 23.96 -21.26
C ASP A 739 59.46 22.98 -20.44
N VAL A 740 59.52 23.21 -19.13
CA VAL A 740 60.18 22.32 -18.16
C VAL A 740 59.40 21.00 -18.03
N PRO A 741 60.07 19.84 -17.91
CA PRO A 741 59.39 18.57 -17.64
C PRO A 741 58.72 18.56 -16.25
N ARG A 742 57.47 18.10 -16.14
CA ARG A 742 56.80 17.93 -14.84
C ARG A 742 57.55 16.92 -13.97
N ARG A 743 57.71 17.30 -12.70
CA ARG A 743 58.18 16.43 -11.62
C ARG A 743 56.96 15.94 -10.83
N GLY A 744 56.89 14.66 -10.50
CA GLY A 744 55.82 14.15 -9.62
C GLY A 744 56.09 14.52 -8.17
N PHE A 745 55.13 14.29 -7.26
CA PHE A 745 55.36 14.44 -5.82
C PHE A 745 56.14 13.28 -5.17
N THR A 746 56.69 12.37 -5.98
CA THR A 746 57.50 11.24 -5.49
C THR A 746 58.86 11.70 -4.95
N LEU A 747 59.39 11.01 -3.95
CA LEU A 747 60.71 11.29 -3.35
C LEU A 747 61.84 11.36 -4.39
N TYR A 748 61.83 10.47 -5.39
CA TYR A 748 62.81 10.48 -6.49
C TYR A 748 62.72 11.72 -7.38
N SER A 749 61.51 12.25 -7.58
CA SER A 749 61.31 13.49 -8.35
C SER A 749 61.83 14.71 -7.58
N TRP A 750 61.64 14.75 -6.26
CA TRP A 750 62.20 15.78 -5.38
C TRP A 750 63.73 15.70 -5.32
N TRP A 751 64.28 14.51 -5.12
CA TRP A 751 65.73 14.31 -5.11
C TRP A 751 66.38 14.74 -6.44
N ALA A 752 65.76 14.40 -7.57
CA ALA A 752 66.24 14.83 -8.88
C ALA A 752 66.19 16.35 -9.07
N ALA A 753 65.19 17.04 -8.52
CA ALA A 753 65.10 18.50 -8.57
C ALA A 753 66.18 19.19 -7.72
N PHE A 754 66.54 18.62 -6.56
CA PHE A 754 67.64 19.11 -5.73
C PHE A 754 69.01 18.81 -6.33
N GLN A 755 69.25 17.59 -6.83
CA GLN A 755 70.52 17.19 -7.43
C GLN A 755 70.80 17.90 -8.77
N GLY A 756 69.74 18.26 -9.50
CA GLY A 756 69.84 19.03 -10.75
C GLY A 756 70.08 20.53 -10.58
N ASN A 757 70.22 21.03 -9.34
CA ASN A 757 70.24 22.47 -9.01
C ASN A 757 69.01 23.25 -9.53
N GLU A 758 67.88 22.57 -9.81
CA GLU A 758 66.64 23.19 -10.28
C GLU A 758 65.94 23.97 -9.16
N LEU A 759 66.17 23.57 -7.90
CA LEU A 759 65.65 24.22 -6.69
C LEU A 759 66.81 24.82 -5.88
N LEU A 760 66.89 26.15 -5.82
CA LEU A 760 67.85 26.87 -4.98
C LEU A 760 67.16 27.41 -3.73
N ALA A 761 67.73 27.15 -2.56
CA ALA A 761 67.28 27.74 -1.31
C ALA A 761 67.91 29.14 -1.13
N ASP A 762 67.13 30.09 -0.62
CA ASP A 762 67.59 31.47 -0.35
C ASP A 762 68.68 31.55 0.74
N ARG A 763 68.84 30.50 1.54
CA ARG A 763 69.84 30.39 2.62
C ARG A 763 70.26 28.93 2.81
N THR A 764 71.54 28.69 3.06
CA THR A 764 72.03 27.42 3.61
C THR A 764 71.92 27.48 5.13
N THR A 765 70.97 26.74 5.72
CA THR A 765 70.90 26.57 7.17
C THR A 765 71.90 25.50 7.60
N ILE A 766 72.70 25.81 8.63
CA ILE A 766 73.55 24.82 9.28
C ILE A 766 72.66 24.09 10.27
N VAL A 767 72.18 22.89 9.89
CA VAL A 767 71.40 22.04 10.80
C VAL A 767 72.32 21.58 11.93
N ASP A 768 72.12 22.12 13.14
CA ASP A 768 72.92 21.74 14.30
C ASP A 768 72.51 20.34 14.80
N LYS A 769 73.49 19.55 15.25
CA LYS A 769 73.33 18.16 15.69
C LYS A 769 72.44 18.03 16.94
N GLN A 770 72.12 19.13 17.61
CA GLN A 770 71.30 19.20 18.82
C GLN A 770 69.86 19.71 18.60
N MET A 771 69.46 20.05 17.36
CA MET A 771 68.10 20.54 17.11
C MET A 771 67.04 19.43 17.20
N ASN A 772 65.90 19.74 17.82
CA ASN A 772 64.76 18.83 17.85
C ASN A 772 64.09 18.72 16.48
N LEU A 773 63.47 17.58 16.16
CA LEU A 773 62.77 17.36 14.89
C LEU A 773 61.74 18.45 14.55
N LYS A 774 61.03 19.00 15.54
CA LYS A 774 60.09 20.11 15.34
C LYS A 774 60.78 21.43 15.02
N GLU A 775 61.92 21.70 15.65
CA GLU A 775 62.72 22.91 15.39
C GLU A 775 63.36 22.83 14.00
N ILE A 776 63.84 21.64 13.60
CA ILE A 776 64.33 21.35 12.25
C ILE A 776 63.21 21.55 11.23
N GLU A 777 62.00 21.04 11.49
CA GLU A 777 60.84 21.20 10.61
C GLU A 777 60.40 22.67 10.48
N GLU A 778 60.41 23.44 11.56
CA GLU A 778 60.09 24.87 11.53
C GLU A 778 61.15 25.68 10.77
N GLU A 779 62.43 25.43 11.03
CA GLU A 779 63.53 26.15 10.39
C GLU A 779 63.69 25.80 8.90
N ILE A 780 63.64 24.51 8.56
CA ILE A 780 63.70 24.05 7.17
C ILE A 780 62.40 24.35 6.44
N GLY A 781 61.26 24.32 7.13
CA GLY A 781 59.94 24.63 6.59
C GLY A 781 59.78 26.08 6.13
N ASP A 782 60.46 27.03 6.79
CA ASP A 782 60.44 28.45 6.42
C ASP A 782 61.44 28.84 5.33
N LEU A 783 62.31 27.92 4.91
CA LEU A 783 63.19 28.14 3.76
C LEU A 783 62.38 28.39 2.49
N LYS A 784 62.74 29.46 1.79
CA LYS A 784 62.16 29.79 0.49
C LYS A 784 62.98 29.14 -0.61
N PHE A 785 62.29 28.37 -1.45
CA PHE A 785 62.86 27.74 -2.63
C PHE A 785 62.50 28.54 -3.88
N ARG A 786 63.51 28.71 -4.75
CA ARG A 786 63.38 29.30 -6.08
C ARG A 786 63.68 28.27 -7.14
N TYR A 787 62.97 28.39 -8.26
CA TYR A 787 63.28 27.65 -9.46
C TYR A 787 64.45 28.32 -10.19
N SER A 788 65.59 27.64 -10.32
CA SER A 788 66.74 28.11 -11.09
C SER A 788 66.64 27.66 -12.53
N ARG A 789 66.95 28.56 -13.46
CA ARG A 789 66.92 28.30 -14.90
C ARG A 789 68.14 27.52 -15.37
#